data_AF-A0A326RLI0-F1
#
_entry.id   AF-A0A326RLI0-F1
#
_cell.length_a   1.000
_cell.length_b   1.000
_cell.length_c   1.000
_cell.angle_alpha   90.00
_cell.angle_beta   90.00
_cell.angle_gamma   90.00
#
_symmetry.space_group_name_H-M   'P 1'
#
loop_
_entity.id
_entity.type
_entity.pdbx_description
1 polymer ?
#
loop_
_entity_poly.entity_id
_entity_poly.type
_entity_poly.pdbx_seq_one_letter_code
_entity_poly.pdbx_strand_id
1 'polypeptide(L)'
;MNLIYRIPLFDFEINDLDQLEQNWSKILAAIEVSSPDLFNSIAFRSYASLPEPLQLKVRKYLIRGRFRPTPFGKLAGMGLASWSKTTQGPPSLNPHFHQSKPLNSHNLNGKLAEQVFIPMPGLTLRFGYHQALTYDRRLSKWCQSKIEKNDFLDKFLSIAYHNIAVDCQGKKPEFKKPNLDEEKLEELLSTGFFYPSHQYTSSVAQSINAEVPDQMHISYQVKEVLDEFIAESGGLFVESKNSYTKDFIKWFVDRYDDRQICLYALLSDSDFLEKQMIFGKTPPPPKATIPNHLPDSLDLKKLVPKARLPRGIHDLQLVFRIGKDGNPIIENMVCNRPFAYLGRFNQYSYFQDYGKTLKESIYASKDLIFAQLDLFESPKVQAICEGAELFDWKISPLPKVSEKQIGLDDIWLGAEGDRIYLLHHQCKKEIIPVVLHPLHGDQITHPLMKLLWQIALQDHYKFLAYTPNGKNLGTGLELKWGDLIIQPKSWKLARSSFKTKDSFLFHLEQTEIPGRFLAGIEDRELLLEKEIPTDQEILWQELNRSGELTLNEAPWIESDLISNSSRVPLFPQFIYRHTQKIDHLPIQTPFNPIYFSDPNWIYLILKTPYSDLLETLEYIRDYFHIEGFKYKAKWYYLVYQKSTEHEIRLRIYTPKKTSKFLLSLTCHLDLEEITWTKAHYFPETEKYGFEDYAKSEKLFCLESEFLFRFHPDYNINLLIPQQQKLNFLTGLWIWIIYSLDKAEIFFEYFKWLCKEQKNQLTSEFKFRFSYLNNYSSFGFEDRKYLEILRSHPFIWNSYSKTFLMNHMHMMVNRFFPLDARVHELELWYRIYRELGKRRYGSSRSGILENEDWLIQMIQPNPQITRHIQSVI
;
A
#
# COMPACT_ATOMS: atom_id res chain seq x y z
N MET A 1 -17.81 6.97 27.95
CA MET A 1 -16.69 6.26 27.28
C MET A 1 -15.55 6.14 28.25
N ASN A 2 -14.96 4.95 28.35
CA ASN A 2 -13.76 4.72 29.15
C ASN A 2 -12.52 5.16 28.37
N LEU A 3 -11.48 5.58 29.07
CA LEU A 3 -10.16 5.89 28.53
C LEU A 3 -9.26 4.69 28.71
N ILE A 4 -8.37 4.42 27.76
CA ILE A 4 -7.23 3.55 28.05
C ILE A 4 -6.21 4.37 28.82
N TYR A 5 -5.61 3.79 29.85
CA TYR A 5 -4.39 4.33 30.43
C TYR A 5 -3.30 3.27 30.52
N ARG A 6 -2.07 3.77 30.61
CA ARG A 6 -0.85 3.01 30.84
C ARG A 6 -0.18 3.56 32.08
N ILE A 7 0.37 2.72 32.94
CA ILE A 7 0.94 3.18 34.22
C ILE A 7 2.21 2.41 34.59
N PRO A 8 3.25 3.08 35.11
CA PRO A 8 4.39 2.43 35.74
C PRO A 8 3.96 1.70 37.03
N LEU A 9 4.58 0.55 37.33
CA LEU A 9 4.15 -0.30 38.45
C LEU A 9 4.98 -0.12 39.73
N PHE A 10 6.00 0.73 39.71
CA PHE A 10 6.73 1.13 40.92
C PHE A 10 6.09 2.39 41.52
N ASP A 11 5.57 2.22 42.73
CA ASP A 11 4.85 3.19 43.53
C ASP A 11 5.59 3.53 44.83
N PHE A 12 6.92 3.55 44.75
CA PHE A 12 7.85 3.89 45.83
C PHE A 12 8.92 4.87 45.33
N GLU A 13 9.61 5.55 46.25
CA GLU A 13 10.68 6.49 45.93
C GLU A 13 11.95 5.71 45.55
N ILE A 14 12.48 5.96 44.35
CA ILE A 14 13.62 5.21 43.81
C ILE A 14 14.98 5.81 44.17
N ASN A 15 14.97 6.99 44.78
CA ASN A 15 16.15 7.66 45.33
C ASN A 15 16.39 7.33 46.82
N ASP A 16 15.42 6.70 47.48
CA ASP A 16 15.49 6.28 48.87
C ASP A 16 16.00 4.83 48.96
N LEU A 17 17.22 4.65 49.48
CA LEU A 17 17.86 3.34 49.60
C LEU A 17 17.05 2.36 50.45
N ASP A 18 16.39 2.83 51.51
CA ASP A 18 15.60 1.95 52.37
C ASP A 18 14.38 1.42 51.62
N GLN A 19 13.72 2.27 50.82
CA GLN A 19 12.62 1.84 49.95
C GLN A 19 13.08 0.90 48.85
N LEU A 20 14.27 1.09 48.27
CA LEU A 20 14.83 0.16 47.30
C LEU A 20 15.05 -1.23 47.91
N GLU A 21 15.62 -1.31 49.10
CA GLU A 21 15.87 -2.59 49.79
C GLU A 21 14.56 -3.27 50.21
N GLN A 22 13.57 -2.51 50.71
CA GLN A 22 12.24 -3.03 51.04
C GLN A 22 11.51 -3.59 49.81
N ASN A 23 11.72 -2.99 48.63
CA ASN A 23 11.08 -3.39 47.38
C ASN A 23 11.98 -4.25 46.47
N TRP A 24 13.14 -4.70 46.96
CA TRP A 24 14.16 -5.34 46.12
C TRP A 24 13.65 -6.60 45.43
N SER A 25 12.80 -7.39 46.10
CA SER A 25 12.15 -8.57 45.52
C SER A 25 11.24 -8.22 44.32
N LYS A 26 10.45 -7.14 44.42
CA LYS A 26 9.60 -6.62 43.35
C LYS A 26 10.45 -6.13 42.17
N ILE A 27 11.58 -5.46 42.45
CA ILE A 27 12.54 -4.97 41.46
C ILE A 27 13.18 -6.15 40.71
N LEU A 28 13.70 -7.14 41.45
CA LEU A 28 14.31 -8.35 40.90
C LEU A 28 13.33 -9.12 40.01
N ALA A 29 12.09 -9.31 40.46
CA ALA A 29 11.06 -10.00 39.69
C ALA A 29 10.71 -9.28 38.37
N ALA A 30 10.82 -7.95 38.33
CA ALA A 30 10.61 -7.18 37.11
C ALA A 30 11.81 -7.24 36.16
N ILE A 31 13.03 -7.24 36.70
CA ILE A 31 14.27 -7.39 35.93
C ILE A 31 14.40 -8.81 35.37
N GLU A 32 14.05 -9.85 36.12
CA GLU A 32 14.06 -11.25 35.66
C GLU A 32 13.34 -11.43 34.33
N VAL A 33 12.14 -10.86 34.22
CA VAL A 33 11.30 -10.92 33.00
C VAL A 33 11.89 -10.09 31.86
N SER A 34 12.50 -8.95 32.18
CA SER A 34 12.92 -7.96 31.19
C SER A 34 14.35 -8.17 30.68
N SER A 35 15.21 -8.73 31.53
CA SER A 35 16.63 -8.98 31.28
C SER A 35 17.15 -10.09 32.21
N PRO A 36 16.96 -11.37 31.81
CA PRO A 36 17.43 -12.53 32.57
C PRO A 36 18.93 -12.48 32.90
N ASP A 37 19.76 -11.98 31.98
CA ASP A 37 21.22 -11.87 32.18
C ASP A 37 21.59 -10.89 33.29
N LEU A 38 20.88 -9.74 33.35
CA LEU A 38 21.09 -8.77 34.43
C LEU A 38 20.62 -9.36 35.74
N PHE A 39 19.45 -9.99 35.77
CA PHE A 39 18.92 -10.67 36.96
C PHE A 39 19.92 -11.68 37.52
N ASN A 40 20.44 -12.58 36.69
CA ASN A 40 21.44 -13.58 37.11
C ASN A 40 22.69 -12.95 37.74
N SER A 41 23.05 -11.73 37.30
CA SER A 41 24.20 -11.00 37.82
C SER A 41 23.96 -10.32 39.18
N ILE A 42 22.68 -10.11 39.57
CA ILE A 42 22.30 -9.32 40.75
C ILE A 42 21.43 -10.08 41.77
N ALA A 43 20.87 -11.24 41.42
CA ALA A 43 19.83 -11.93 42.19
C ALA A 43 20.20 -12.25 43.66
N PHE A 44 21.49 -12.39 43.96
CA PHE A 44 21.99 -12.74 45.30
C PHE A 44 22.68 -11.56 46.02
N ARG A 45 22.45 -10.32 45.57
CA ARG A 45 23.09 -9.11 46.09
C ARG A 45 22.01 -8.08 46.45
N SER A 46 22.26 -7.28 47.48
CA SER A 46 21.49 -6.06 47.75
C SER A 46 21.88 -4.95 46.77
N TYR A 47 21.03 -3.95 46.58
CA TYR A 47 21.31 -2.85 45.65
C TYR A 47 22.61 -2.13 46.03
N ALA A 48 22.78 -1.82 47.32
CA ALA A 48 23.96 -1.12 47.83
C ALA A 48 25.27 -1.90 47.62
N SER A 49 25.22 -3.23 47.56
CA SER A 49 26.40 -4.09 47.35
C SER A 49 26.77 -4.30 45.88
N LEU A 50 25.96 -3.78 44.94
CA LEU A 50 26.23 -3.94 43.52
C LEU A 50 27.43 -3.08 43.09
N PRO A 51 28.30 -3.59 42.19
CA PRO A 51 29.27 -2.77 41.49
C PRO A 51 28.58 -1.63 40.72
N GLU A 52 29.24 -0.47 40.65
CA GLU A 52 28.71 0.74 39.98
C GLU A 52 28.14 0.47 38.56
N PRO A 53 28.80 -0.30 37.67
CA PRO A 53 28.21 -0.57 36.34
C PRO A 53 26.88 -1.34 36.39
N LEU A 54 26.69 -2.19 37.39
CA LEU A 54 25.43 -2.90 37.61
C LEU A 54 24.39 -2.00 38.27
N GLN A 55 24.80 -1.13 39.21
CA GLN A 55 23.92 -0.11 39.78
C GLN A 55 23.35 0.80 38.69
N LEU A 56 24.17 1.28 37.75
CA LEU A 56 23.70 2.09 36.62
C LEU A 56 22.67 1.36 35.76
N LYS A 57 22.88 0.05 35.49
CA LYS A 57 21.91 -0.76 34.75
C LYS A 57 20.60 -0.91 35.52
N VAL A 58 20.65 -1.21 36.82
CA VAL A 58 19.47 -1.32 37.69
C VAL A 58 18.75 0.02 37.80
N ARG A 59 19.48 1.14 37.91
CA ARG A 59 18.94 2.50 37.94
C ARG A 59 18.08 2.81 36.71
N LYS A 60 18.50 2.42 35.50
CA LYS A 60 17.68 2.54 34.28
C LYS A 60 16.35 1.76 34.40
N TYR A 61 16.36 0.58 35.00
CA TYR A 61 15.14 -0.20 35.25
C TYR A 61 14.25 0.41 36.34
N LEU A 62 14.82 0.98 37.39
CA LEU A 62 14.09 1.71 38.43
C LEU A 62 13.36 2.93 37.84
N ILE A 63 14.08 3.77 37.08
CA ILE A 63 13.51 4.92 36.38
C ILE A 63 12.38 4.48 35.46
N ARG A 64 12.59 3.40 34.68
CA ARG A 64 11.56 2.85 33.80
C ARG A 64 10.32 2.40 34.56
N GLY A 65 10.50 1.60 35.61
CA GLY A 65 9.40 1.07 36.41
C GLY A 65 8.64 2.13 37.20
N ARG A 66 9.27 3.27 37.49
CA ARG A 66 8.69 4.39 38.25
C ARG A 66 7.98 5.44 37.39
N PHE A 67 8.57 5.82 36.27
CA PHE A 67 8.12 7.00 35.50
C PHE A 67 7.59 6.67 34.11
N ARG A 68 7.97 5.52 33.55
CA ARG A 68 7.65 5.20 32.16
C ARG A 68 6.43 4.28 32.02
N PRO A 69 5.34 4.74 31.40
CA PRO A 69 4.08 4.02 31.35
C PRO A 69 4.05 2.98 30.22
N THR A 70 5.01 2.97 29.28
CA THR A 70 5.02 2.01 28.17
C THR A 70 5.01 0.56 28.68
N PRO A 71 3.95 -0.24 28.41
CA PRO A 71 3.81 -1.58 28.98
C PRO A 71 4.99 -2.48 28.65
N PHE A 72 5.60 -3.08 29.67
CA PHE A 72 6.82 -3.87 29.53
C PHE A 72 7.03 -4.80 30.73
N GLY A 73 6.70 -6.08 30.56
CA GLY A 73 6.86 -7.09 31.61
C GLY A 73 6.11 -6.70 32.87
N LYS A 74 6.83 -6.63 34.01
CA LYS A 74 6.29 -6.20 35.31
C LYS A 74 6.63 -4.75 35.68
N LEU A 75 7.09 -3.93 34.73
CA LEU A 75 7.49 -2.54 34.98
C LEU A 75 6.36 -1.54 34.72
N ALA A 76 5.45 -1.87 33.81
CA ALA A 76 4.31 -1.03 33.46
C ALA A 76 3.13 -1.89 32.99
N GLY A 77 1.92 -1.43 33.26
CA GLY A 77 0.66 -2.11 32.91
C GLY A 77 -0.35 -1.21 32.23
N MET A 78 -1.50 -1.78 31.88
CA MET A 78 -2.62 -1.10 31.24
C MET A 78 -3.92 -1.29 32.00
N GLY A 79 -4.77 -0.27 32.03
CA GLY A 79 -6.12 -0.34 32.59
C GLY A 79 -7.06 0.59 31.85
N LEU A 80 -8.32 0.68 32.31
CA LEU A 80 -9.25 1.71 31.82
C LEU A 80 -9.61 2.71 32.93
N ALA A 81 -9.68 3.98 32.55
CA ALA A 81 -10.16 5.06 33.38
C ALA A 81 -11.57 5.49 32.93
N SER A 82 -12.25 6.23 33.79
CA SER A 82 -13.54 6.85 33.48
C SER A 82 -13.50 8.35 33.75
N TRP A 83 -14.45 9.06 33.17
CA TRP A 83 -14.63 10.48 33.44
C TRP A 83 -15.43 10.69 34.72
N SER A 84 -15.05 11.68 35.51
CA SER A 84 -15.68 12.03 36.79
C SER A 84 -15.55 13.54 37.07
N LYS A 85 -16.12 14.02 38.17
CA LYS A 85 -15.97 15.43 38.58
C LYS A 85 -14.56 15.76 39.08
N THR A 86 -13.84 14.76 39.58
CA THR A 86 -12.49 14.91 40.15
C THR A 86 -11.52 13.93 39.49
N THR A 87 -10.25 14.31 39.46
CA THR A 87 -9.18 13.40 39.09
C THR A 87 -8.78 12.60 40.33
N GLN A 88 -8.74 11.27 40.22
CA GLN A 88 -8.38 10.38 41.31
C GLN A 88 -7.63 9.15 40.78
N GLY A 89 -6.48 8.86 41.38
CA GLY A 89 -5.73 7.63 41.14
C GLY A 89 -6.39 6.39 41.74
N PRO A 90 -5.91 5.18 41.40
CA PRO A 90 -6.39 3.96 42.00
C PRO A 90 -5.93 3.90 43.47
N PRO A 91 -6.71 3.28 44.37
CA PRO A 91 -6.33 3.20 45.78
C PRO A 91 -5.02 2.44 45.98
N SER A 92 -4.78 1.38 45.20
CA SER A 92 -3.52 0.65 45.15
C SER A 92 -3.23 0.18 43.71
N LEU A 93 -1.98 -0.21 43.43
CA LEU A 93 -1.60 -0.80 42.16
C LEU A 93 -1.52 -2.32 42.31
N ASN A 94 -2.62 -3.03 42.00
CA ASN A 94 -2.66 -4.49 42.05
C ASN A 94 -2.71 -5.09 40.63
N PRO A 95 -1.58 -5.11 39.89
CA PRO A 95 -1.57 -5.63 38.54
C PRO A 95 -1.84 -7.14 38.51
N HIS A 96 -2.73 -7.56 37.61
CA HIS A 96 -2.88 -8.93 37.18
C HIS A 96 -1.85 -9.23 36.07
N PHE A 97 -0.94 -10.17 36.35
CA PHE A 97 0.08 -10.57 35.38
C PHE A 97 -0.41 -11.73 34.54
N HIS A 98 -0.47 -11.49 33.24
CA HIS A 98 -0.84 -12.47 32.24
C HIS A 98 0.42 -12.93 31.52
N GLN A 99 0.75 -14.21 31.69
CA GLN A 99 1.82 -14.85 30.95
C GLN A 99 1.26 -15.38 29.64
N SER A 100 1.83 -14.98 28.51
CA SER A 100 1.51 -15.62 27.23
C SER A 100 1.88 -17.09 27.37
N LYS A 101 0.89 -17.99 27.24
CA LYS A 101 1.19 -19.41 27.19
C LYS A 101 2.09 -19.59 25.95
N PRO A 102 3.29 -20.17 26.08
CA PRO A 102 3.98 -20.60 24.87
C PRO A 102 2.98 -21.48 24.14
N LEU A 103 2.59 -21.07 22.93
CA LEU A 103 1.93 -21.98 22.03
C LEU A 103 2.92 -23.12 21.90
N ASN A 104 2.62 -24.23 22.59
CA ASN A 104 3.33 -25.46 22.39
C ASN A 104 3.33 -25.61 20.89
N SER A 105 4.52 -25.54 20.26
CA SER A 105 4.67 -26.00 18.90
C SER A 105 3.92 -27.30 18.91
N HIS A 106 2.78 -27.38 18.21
CA HIS A 106 2.07 -28.64 18.13
C HIS A 106 3.13 -29.57 17.56
N ASN A 107 3.74 -30.39 18.42
CA ASN A 107 4.41 -31.60 17.98
C ASN A 107 3.35 -32.20 17.11
N LEU A 108 3.66 -32.33 15.82
CA LEU A 108 2.73 -32.75 14.79
C LEU A 108 2.18 -34.09 15.29
N ASN A 109 1.03 -34.04 15.98
CA ASN A 109 0.56 -35.14 16.80
C ASN A 109 -0.12 -36.08 15.82
N GLY A 110 0.63 -37.06 15.35
CA GLY A 110 0.23 -37.96 14.27
C GLY A 110 1.35 -38.13 13.26
N LYS A 111 1.23 -39.15 12.40
CA LYS A 111 2.21 -39.37 11.34
C LYS A 111 2.12 -38.21 10.34
N LEU A 112 3.26 -37.62 9.98
CA LEU A 112 3.32 -36.55 8.97
C LEU A 112 2.65 -36.94 7.66
N ALA A 113 2.75 -38.23 7.30
CA ALA A 113 2.10 -38.82 6.13
C ALA A 113 0.57 -38.71 6.11
N GLU A 114 -0.07 -38.42 7.25
CA GLU A 114 -1.54 -38.29 7.35
C GLU A 114 -2.03 -36.85 7.19
N GLN A 115 -1.13 -35.89 7.05
CA GLN A 115 -1.48 -34.47 6.98
C GLN A 115 -1.64 -33.97 5.54
N VAL A 116 -2.48 -32.95 5.36
CA VAL A 116 -2.54 -32.20 4.10
C VAL A 116 -1.56 -31.05 4.17
N PHE A 117 -0.70 -30.94 3.16
CA PHE A 117 0.28 -29.87 3.04
C PHE A 117 -0.10 -28.90 1.92
N ILE A 118 0.14 -27.62 2.17
CA ILE A 118 -0.15 -26.52 1.26
C ILE A 118 1.18 -25.86 0.89
N PRO A 119 1.50 -25.66 -0.40
CA PRO A 119 2.71 -24.97 -0.80
C PRO A 119 2.64 -23.49 -0.42
N MET A 120 3.81 -22.89 -0.19
CA MET A 120 3.93 -21.47 0.06
C MET A 120 3.41 -20.63 -1.13
N PRO A 121 2.63 -19.55 -0.90
CA PRO A 121 2.27 -18.61 -1.95
C PRO A 121 3.48 -18.08 -2.71
N GLY A 122 3.38 -18.01 -4.04
CA GLY A 122 4.47 -17.54 -4.89
C GLY A 122 5.59 -18.54 -5.15
N LEU A 123 5.40 -19.82 -4.81
CA LEU A 123 6.30 -20.89 -5.24
C LEU A 123 6.37 -20.94 -6.78
N THR A 124 7.58 -20.78 -7.34
CA THR A 124 7.82 -20.80 -8.79
C THR A 124 9.02 -21.67 -9.16
N LEU A 125 9.01 -22.24 -10.37
CA LEU A 125 10.15 -22.96 -10.92
C LEU A 125 10.97 -22.03 -11.83
N ARG A 126 12.23 -21.76 -11.47
CA ARG A 126 13.16 -20.91 -12.24
C ARG A 126 14.57 -21.47 -12.24
N PHE A 127 15.18 -21.54 -13.43
CA PHE A 127 16.56 -22.03 -13.63
C PHE A 127 16.82 -23.43 -13.06
N GLY A 128 15.81 -24.30 -13.06
CA GLY A 128 15.93 -25.64 -12.44
C GLY A 128 15.79 -25.65 -10.92
N TYR A 129 15.38 -24.55 -10.30
CA TYR A 129 15.12 -24.46 -8.86
C TYR A 129 13.67 -24.09 -8.59
N HIS A 130 13.08 -24.75 -7.60
CA HIS A 130 11.87 -24.27 -6.94
C HIS A 130 12.25 -23.13 -5.99
N GLN A 131 11.61 -21.98 -6.15
CA GLN A 131 11.92 -20.75 -5.42
C GLN A 131 10.66 -20.24 -4.72
N ALA A 132 10.78 -19.90 -3.45
CA ALA A 132 9.71 -19.28 -2.68
C ALA A 132 10.31 -18.34 -1.63
N LEU A 133 9.49 -17.43 -1.11
CA LEU A 133 9.84 -16.68 0.07
C LEU A 133 9.45 -17.52 1.30
N THR A 134 10.43 -17.95 2.09
CA THR A 134 10.20 -18.77 3.29
C THR A 134 10.75 -18.09 4.53
N TYR A 135 10.21 -18.43 5.69
CA TYR A 135 10.70 -17.89 6.95
C TYR A 135 11.88 -18.71 7.48
N ASP A 136 13.06 -18.11 7.51
CA ASP A 136 14.25 -18.72 8.07
C ASP A 136 14.24 -18.58 9.60
N ARG A 137 14.04 -19.70 10.31
CA ARG A 137 14.00 -19.73 11.78
C ARG A 137 15.33 -19.31 12.42
N ARG A 138 16.47 -19.59 11.78
CA ARG A 138 17.81 -19.27 12.31
C ARG A 138 18.07 -17.76 12.20
N LEU A 139 17.71 -17.18 11.07
CA LEU A 139 17.85 -15.74 10.83
C LEU A 139 16.69 -14.91 11.41
N SER A 140 15.61 -15.58 11.82
CA SER A 140 14.36 -14.96 12.32
C SER A 140 13.79 -13.90 11.38
N LYS A 141 13.79 -14.20 10.08
CA LYS A 141 13.29 -13.30 9.02
C LYS A 141 12.85 -14.07 7.78
N TRP A 142 12.05 -13.43 6.95
CA TRP A 142 11.70 -13.93 5.63
C TRP A 142 12.87 -13.81 4.65
N CYS A 143 13.16 -14.90 3.94
CA CYS A 143 14.26 -15.03 2.99
C CYS A 143 13.77 -15.66 1.70
N GLN A 144 14.39 -15.30 0.57
CA GLN A 144 14.20 -16.04 -0.66
C GLN A 144 15.00 -17.34 -0.59
N SER A 145 14.30 -18.46 -0.65
CA SER A 145 14.87 -19.80 -0.56
C SER A 145 14.76 -20.52 -1.90
N LYS A 146 15.70 -21.42 -2.18
CA LYS A 146 15.78 -22.17 -3.44
C LYS A 146 16.09 -23.64 -3.15
N ILE A 147 15.35 -24.54 -3.78
CA ILE A 147 15.59 -25.99 -3.73
C ILE A 147 15.76 -26.48 -5.17
N GLU A 148 16.81 -27.26 -5.44
CA GLU A 148 17.03 -27.84 -6.76
C GLU A 148 15.86 -28.76 -7.13
N LYS A 149 15.40 -28.65 -8.37
CA LYS A 149 14.32 -29.49 -8.91
C LYS A 149 14.73 -30.96 -8.81
N ASN A 150 13.88 -31.76 -8.19
CA ASN A 150 14.07 -33.19 -8.08
C ASN A 150 12.71 -33.92 -8.12
N ASP A 151 12.73 -35.19 -8.50
CA ASP A 151 11.53 -36.01 -8.69
C ASP A 151 10.67 -36.12 -7.42
N PHE A 152 11.29 -36.10 -6.24
CA PHE A 152 10.57 -36.19 -4.97
C PHE A 152 9.72 -34.93 -4.75
N LEU A 153 10.32 -33.75 -4.90
CA LEU A 153 9.64 -32.46 -4.75
C LEU A 153 8.56 -32.27 -5.82
N ASP A 154 8.82 -32.62 -7.07
CA ASP A 154 7.83 -32.51 -8.14
C ASP A 154 6.61 -33.43 -7.91
N LYS A 155 6.84 -34.67 -7.46
CA LYS A 155 5.76 -35.59 -7.05
C LYS A 155 4.97 -35.03 -5.88
N PHE A 156 5.65 -34.50 -4.87
CA PHE A 156 4.99 -33.93 -3.70
C PHE A 156 4.18 -32.68 -4.04
N LEU A 157 4.70 -31.80 -4.90
CA LEU A 157 3.96 -30.64 -5.42
C LEU A 157 2.72 -31.05 -6.18
N SER A 158 2.82 -32.05 -7.06
CA SER A 158 1.67 -32.59 -7.78
C SER A 158 0.56 -33.06 -6.82
N ILE A 159 0.93 -33.75 -5.73
CA ILE A 159 -0.01 -34.16 -4.68
C ILE A 159 -0.59 -32.96 -3.94
N ALA A 160 0.25 -32.02 -3.51
CA ALA A 160 -0.18 -30.84 -2.75
C ALA A 160 -1.16 -29.98 -3.57
N TYR A 161 -0.83 -29.69 -4.83
CA TYR A 161 -1.73 -28.96 -5.74
C TYR A 161 -3.02 -29.72 -6.01
N HIS A 162 -2.97 -31.05 -6.16
CA HIS A 162 -4.18 -31.85 -6.32
C HIS A 162 -5.10 -31.72 -5.10
N ASN A 163 -4.57 -31.70 -3.89
CA ASN A 163 -5.35 -31.62 -2.67
C ASN A 163 -5.98 -30.23 -2.40
N ILE A 164 -5.46 -29.18 -3.06
CA ILE A 164 -5.98 -27.81 -2.95
C ILE A 164 -6.89 -27.47 -4.13
N ALA A 165 -6.70 -28.14 -5.27
CA ALA A 165 -7.53 -27.96 -6.43
C ALA A 165 -9.00 -28.23 -6.06
N VAL A 166 -9.85 -27.27 -6.39
CA VAL A 166 -11.29 -27.42 -6.33
C VAL A 166 -11.75 -27.60 -7.76
N ASP A 167 -12.57 -28.61 -8.04
CA ASP A 167 -13.11 -28.76 -9.38
C ASP A 167 -14.08 -27.61 -9.72
N CYS A 168 -14.48 -27.52 -10.99
CA CYS A 168 -15.41 -26.47 -11.46
C CYS A 168 -16.79 -26.49 -10.76
N GLN A 169 -17.11 -27.54 -9.98
CA GLN A 169 -18.34 -27.67 -9.21
C GLN A 169 -18.14 -27.42 -7.71
N GLY A 170 -16.95 -26.99 -7.28
CA GLY A 170 -16.67 -26.74 -5.87
C GLY A 170 -16.31 -28.00 -5.07
N LYS A 171 -16.17 -29.17 -5.70
CA LYS A 171 -15.83 -30.41 -5.00
C LYS A 171 -14.32 -30.58 -4.90
N LYS A 172 -13.87 -30.95 -3.70
CA LYS A 172 -12.47 -31.35 -3.47
C LYS A 172 -12.25 -32.76 -4.03
N PRO A 173 -11.16 -33.02 -4.77
CA PRO A 173 -10.83 -34.35 -5.24
C PRO A 173 -10.55 -35.29 -4.06
N GLU A 174 -10.70 -36.60 -4.31
CA GLU A 174 -10.32 -37.62 -3.32
C GLU A 174 -8.84 -37.48 -2.96
N PHE A 175 -8.58 -37.38 -1.66
CA PHE A 175 -7.25 -37.14 -1.11
C PHE A 175 -6.28 -38.27 -1.49
N LYS A 176 -5.19 -37.92 -2.17
CA LYS A 176 -4.12 -38.87 -2.47
C LYS A 176 -3.06 -38.79 -1.38
N LYS A 177 -2.92 -39.88 -0.62
CA LYS A 177 -1.85 -40.03 0.37
C LYS A 177 -0.50 -40.13 -0.32
N PRO A 178 0.49 -39.30 0.06
CA PRO A 178 1.86 -39.51 -0.37
C PRO A 178 2.41 -40.78 0.29
N ASN A 179 2.90 -41.75 -0.49
CA ASN A 179 3.76 -42.81 0.05
C ASN A 179 5.20 -42.27 0.05
N LEU A 180 5.52 -41.43 1.03
CA LEU A 180 6.80 -40.73 1.13
C LEU A 180 7.52 -41.10 2.43
N ASP A 181 8.85 -41.07 2.32
CA ASP A 181 9.79 -41.19 3.43
C ASP A 181 9.59 -40.03 4.42
N GLU A 182 9.31 -40.34 5.69
CA GLU A 182 9.03 -39.35 6.74
C GLU A 182 10.24 -38.43 7.00
N GLU A 183 11.47 -38.94 6.92
CA GLU A 183 12.68 -38.15 7.16
C GLU A 183 12.86 -37.07 6.07
N LYS A 184 12.66 -37.44 4.81
CA LYS A 184 12.69 -36.49 3.68
C LYS A 184 11.56 -35.48 3.74
N LEU A 185 10.40 -35.88 4.25
CA LEU A 185 9.28 -34.98 4.45
C LEU A 185 9.58 -33.97 5.57
N GLU A 186 10.16 -34.40 6.69
CA GLU A 186 10.63 -33.51 7.76
C GLU A 186 11.68 -32.51 7.26
N GLU A 187 12.66 -32.99 6.50
CA GLU A 187 13.66 -32.13 5.87
C GLU A 187 13.00 -31.08 4.97
N LEU A 188 12.06 -31.50 4.11
CA LEU A 188 11.35 -30.59 3.23
C LEU A 188 10.50 -29.57 4.00
N LEU A 189 9.81 -29.97 5.07
CA LEU A 189 9.03 -29.06 5.91
C LEU A 189 9.91 -28.06 6.65
N SER A 190 11.13 -28.45 7.02
CA SER A 190 12.09 -27.57 7.68
C SER A 190 12.53 -26.39 6.79
N THR A 191 12.40 -26.53 5.45
CA THR A 191 12.71 -25.46 4.49
C THR A 191 11.67 -24.33 4.47
N GLY A 192 10.46 -24.60 4.99
CA GLY A 192 9.33 -23.67 4.94
C GLY A 192 8.66 -23.56 3.57
N PHE A 193 8.92 -24.48 2.62
CA PHE A 193 8.23 -24.47 1.32
C PHE A 193 6.77 -24.95 1.42
N PHE A 194 6.44 -25.69 2.48
CA PHE A 194 5.13 -26.29 2.70
C PHE A 194 4.71 -26.13 4.14
N TYR A 195 3.41 -25.95 4.34
CA TYR A 195 2.79 -25.85 5.65
C TYR A 195 1.69 -26.88 5.79
N PRO A 196 1.51 -27.46 6.98
CA PRO A 196 0.32 -28.25 7.24
C PRO A 196 -0.93 -27.36 7.09
N SER A 197 -2.01 -27.95 6.60
CA SER A 197 -3.32 -27.32 6.43
C SER A 197 -4.02 -26.97 7.74
N HIS A 198 -3.63 -27.61 8.85
CA HIS A 198 -4.07 -27.20 10.18
C HIS A 198 -3.20 -26.05 10.69
N GLN A 199 -3.78 -25.17 11.51
CA GLN A 199 -3.16 -23.90 11.92
C GLN A 199 -1.72 -24.07 12.38
N TYR A 200 -0.79 -23.55 11.58
CA TYR A 200 0.59 -23.41 11.96
C TYR A 200 0.75 -22.13 12.78
N THR A 201 1.01 -22.28 14.07
CA THR A 201 1.27 -21.16 14.98
C THR A 201 2.77 -21.02 15.20
N SER A 202 3.32 -19.81 15.01
CA SER A 202 4.67 -19.48 15.43
C SER A 202 4.84 -19.76 16.93
N SER A 203 6.01 -20.25 17.33
CA SER A 203 6.40 -20.16 18.73
C SER A 203 6.47 -18.68 19.12
N VAL A 204 5.72 -18.32 20.16
CA VAL A 204 5.75 -16.97 20.71
C VAL A 204 6.75 -16.96 21.87
N ALA A 205 7.59 -15.92 21.94
CA ALA A 205 8.45 -15.75 23.10
C ALA A 205 7.58 -15.55 24.34
N GLN A 206 7.94 -16.19 25.46
CA GLN A 206 7.25 -15.95 26.72
C GLN A 206 7.28 -14.44 27.03
N SER A 207 6.11 -13.86 27.12
CA SER A 207 5.91 -12.45 27.43
C SER A 207 4.94 -12.34 28.60
N ILE A 208 5.16 -11.32 29.42
CA ILE A 208 4.26 -10.99 30.53
C ILE A 208 3.67 -9.62 30.24
N ASN A 209 2.36 -9.54 30.37
CA ASN A 209 1.58 -8.31 30.34
C ASN A 209 0.97 -8.07 31.70
N ALA A 210 0.90 -6.81 32.10
CA ALA A 210 0.25 -6.40 33.33
C ALA A 210 -1.05 -5.66 33.00
N GLU A 211 -2.16 -6.20 33.47
CA GLU A 211 -3.47 -5.54 33.49
C GLU A 211 -3.66 -4.91 34.87
N VAL A 212 -4.10 -3.66 34.93
CA VAL A 212 -4.43 -2.97 36.19
C VAL A 212 -5.95 -2.85 36.25
N PRO A 213 -6.63 -3.69 37.05
CA PRO A 213 -8.09 -3.72 37.10
C PRO A 213 -8.68 -2.52 37.85
N ASP A 214 -7.90 -1.88 38.71
CA ASP A 214 -8.33 -0.74 39.51
C ASP A 214 -8.70 0.46 38.62
N GLN A 215 -9.94 0.93 38.74
CA GLN A 215 -10.43 2.03 37.91
C GLN A 215 -9.87 3.38 38.36
N MET A 216 -9.42 4.19 37.40
CA MET A 216 -9.06 5.59 37.62
C MET A 216 -10.18 6.52 37.19
N HIS A 217 -10.20 7.71 37.78
CA HIS A 217 -11.15 8.77 37.45
C HIS A 217 -10.42 10.03 36.98
N ILE A 218 -10.88 10.63 35.88
CA ILE A 218 -10.32 11.85 35.32
C ILE A 218 -11.39 12.94 35.26
N SER A 219 -11.04 14.17 35.64
CA SER A 219 -11.96 15.30 35.65
C SER A 219 -12.58 15.57 34.26
N TYR A 220 -13.88 15.92 34.24
CA TYR A 220 -14.58 16.39 33.04
C TYR A 220 -13.96 17.65 32.45
N GLN A 221 -13.28 18.49 33.25
CA GLN A 221 -12.57 19.67 32.75
C GLN A 221 -11.46 19.29 31.75
N VAL A 222 -10.73 18.21 32.03
CA VAL A 222 -9.70 17.69 31.11
C VAL A 222 -10.35 17.25 29.79
N LYS A 223 -11.52 16.60 29.87
CA LYS A 223 -12.27 16.18 28.69
C LYS A 223 -12.70 17.38 27.85
N GLU A 224 -13.20 18.44 28.48
CA GLU A 224 -13.64 19.66 27.80
C GLU A 224 -12.50 20.34 27.03
N VAL A 225 -11.31 20.44 27.64
CA VAL A 225 -10.10 20.97 26.97
C VAL A 225 -9.71 20.13 25.75
N LEU A 226 -9.75 18.79 25.87
CA LEU A 226 -9.41 17.89 24.77
C LEU A 226 -10.48 17.91 23.65
N ASP A 227 -11.76 18.00 24.01
CA ASP A 227 -12.88 18.14 23.06
C ASP A 227 -12.82 19.45 22.30
N GLU A 228 -12.53 20.56 22.99
CA GLU A 228 -12.33 21.87 22.36
C GLU A 228 -11.15 21.81 21.38
N PHE A 229 -10.03 21.20 21.79
CA PHE A 229 -8.89 21.01 20.88
C PHE A 229 -9.31 20.24 19.63
N ILE A 230 -9.99 19.10 19.75
CA ILE A 230 -10.46 18.31 18.60
C ILE A 230 -11.41 19.11 17.68
N ALA A 231 -12.29 19.91 18.26
CA ALA A 231 -13.27 20.70 17.49
C ALA A 231 -12.62 21.83 16.67
N GLU A 232 -11.48 22.36 17.12
CA GLU A 232 -10.90 23.59 16.61
C GLU A 232 -9.52 23.43 15.93
N SER A 233 -8.80 22.32 16.17
CA SER A 233 -7.40 22.15 15.76
C SER A 233 -7.20 21.54 14.36
N GLY A 234 -8.24 21.39 13.55
CA GLY A 234 -8.17 20.75 12.24
C GLY A 234 -7.11 21.33 11.30
N GLY A 235 -6.84 22.64 11.40
CA GLY A 235 -5.79 23.33 10.64
C GLY A 235 -4.35 22.95 11.02
N LEU A 236 -4.17 22.21 12.14
CA LEU A 236 -2.87 21.70 12.58
C LEU A 236 -2.54 20.33 12.00
N PHE A 237 -3.46 19.68 11.29
CA PHE A 237 -3.25 18.37 10.70
C PHE A 237 -3.06 18.49 9.20
N VAL A 238 -1.94 17.94 8.72
CA VAL A 238 -1.61 17.90 7.31
C VAL A 238 -1.61 16.47 6.81
N GLU A 239 -2.18 16.29 5.63
CA GLU A 239 -2.03 15.03 4.91
C GLU A 239 -0.56 14.82 4.55
N SER A 240 -0.02 13.67 4.92
CA SER A 240 1.38 13.31 4.72
C SER A 240 1.42 12.07 3.83
N LYS A 241 1.65 12.25 2.53
CA LYS A 241 1.91 11.13 1.63
C LYS A 241 3.14 10.35 2.08
N ASN A 242 2.97 9.04 2.21
CA ASN A 242 4.05 8.14 2.53
C ASN A 242 5.00 8.03 1.35
N SER A 243 6.29 8.29 1.55
CA SER A 243 7.29 8.21 0.49
C SER A 243 7.40 6.79 -0.08
N TYR A 244 7.19 5.76 0.76
CA TYR A 244 7.12 4.37 0.31
C TYR A 244 5.98 4.15 -0.69
N THR A 245 4.76 4.59 -0.38
CA THR A 245 3.60 4.35 -1.27
C THR A 245 3.72 5.15 -2.55
N LYS A 246 4.25 6.38 -2.49
CA LYS A 246 4.52 7.19 -3.68
C LYS A 246 5.54 6.52 -4.62
N ASP A 247 6.67 6.07 -4.08
CA ASP A 247 7.70 5.39 -4.87
C ASP A 247 7.17 4.07 -5.43
N PHE A 248 6.39 3.32 -4.62
CA PHE A 248 5.74 2.09 -5.05
C PHE A 248 4.73 2.33 -6.17
N ILE A 249 3.83 3.32 -6.06
CA ILE A 249 2.83 3.64 -7.10
C ILE A 249 3.54 4.00 -8.40
N LYS A 250 4.56 4.86 -8.34
CA LYS A 250 5.35 5.22 -9.53
C LYS A 250 5.92 3.97 -10.19
N TRP A 251 6.60 3.13 -9.41
CA TRP A 251 7.15 1.86 -9.89
C TRP A 251 6.07 0.93 -10.46
N PHE A 252 4.93 0.81 -9.78
CA PHE A 252 3.83 -0.07 -10.14
C PHE A 252 3.19 0.36 -11.46
N VAL A 253 2.89 1.65 -11.63
CA VAL A 253 2.33 2.22 -12.86
C VAL A 253 3.33 2.13 -14.01
N ASP A 254 4.62 2.39 -13.76
CA ASP A 254 5.66 2.21 -14.79
C ASP A 254 5.75 0.75 -15.27
N ARG A 255 5.49 -0.21 -14.36
CA ARG A 255 5.63 -1.65 -14.61
C ARG A 255 4.38 -2.31 -15.18
N TYR A 256 3.21 -1.94 -14.68
CA TYR A 256 1.93 -2.59 -14.93
C TYR A 256 0.85 -1.64 -15.48
N ASP A 257 1.15 -0.36 -15.69
CA ASP A 257 0.22 0.63 -16.27
C ASP A 257 -1.07 0.77 -15.42
N ASP A 258 -2.24 0.80 -16.06
CA ASP A 258 -3.57 0.79 -15.44
C ASP A 258 -4.04 -0.62 -14.98
N ARG A 259 -3.18 -1.64 -15.06
CA ARG A 259 -3.56 -3.03 -14.83
C ARG A 259 -3.51 -3.41 -13.37
N GLN A 260 -4.39 -4.33 -12.97
CA GLN A 260 -4.31 -4.98 -11.67
C GLN A 260 -3.55 -6.30 -11.79
N ILE A 261 -2.77 -6.63 -10.78
CA ILE A 261 -2.06 -7.90 -10.68
C ILE A 261 -2.51 -8.66 -9.45
N CYS A 262 -2.41 -9.98 -9.48
CA CYS A 262 -2.55 -10.73 -8.25
C CYS A 262 -1.37 -10.43 -7.32
N LEU A 263 -1.63 -10.19 -6.03
CA LEU A 263 -0.66 -9.64 -5.07
C LEU A 263 0.59 -10.54 -4.95
N TYR A 264 0.41 -11.86 -4.93
CA TYR A 264 1.54 -12.79 -4.85
C TYR A 264 2.48 -12.74 -6.07
N ALA A 265 2.01 -12.25 -7.23
CA ALA A 265 2.84 -12.15 -8.43
C ALA A 265 4.05 -11.23 -8.22
N LEU A 266 3.95 -10.26 -7.29
CA LEU A 266 5.05 -9.41 -6.87
C LEU A 266 6.23 -10.21 -6.27
N LEU A 267 5.99 -11.36 -5.63
CA LEU A 267 7.07 -12.22 -5.11
C LEU A 267 7.91 -12.85 -6.22
N SER A 268 7.40 -12.85 -7.45
CA SER A 268 8.10 -13.33 -8.63
C SER A 268 8.78 -12.20 -9.42
N ASP A 269 8.55 -10.93 -9.06
CA ASP A 269 9.19 -9.78 -9.68
C ASP A 269 10.45 -9.40 -8.89
N SER A 270 11.62 -9.64 -9.49
CA SER A 270 12.91 -9.39 -8.84
C SER A 270 13.13 -7.90 -8.58
N ASP A 271 12.65 -7.02 -9.47
CA ASP A 271 12.81 -5.58 -9.32
C ASP A 271 12.01 -5.08 -8.11
N PHE A 272 10.81 -5.63 -7.87
CA PHE A 272 10.06 -5.37 -6.64
C PHE A 272 10.85 -5.79 -5.39
N LEU A 273 11.34 -7.04 -5.36
CA LEU A 273 12.04 -7.60 -4.19
C LEU A 273 13.32 -6.83 -3.83
N GLU A 274 14.03 -6.31 -4.83
CA GLU A 274 15.21 -5.46 -4.65
C GLU A 274 14.82 -4.05 -4.22
N LYS A 275 13.83 -3.43 -4.87
CA LYS A 275 13.48 -2.02 -4.66
C LYS A 275 12.67 -1.75 -3.40
N GLN A 276 11.92 -2.72 -2.87
CA GLN A 276 11.13 -2.54 -1.65
C GLN A 276 11.95 -2.07 -0.43
N MET A 277 13.26 -2.35 -0.41
CA MET A 277 14.16 -1.95 0.66
C MET A 277 14.65 -0.50 0.49
N ILE A 278 14.45 0.12 -0.68
CA ILE A 278 14.86 1.49 -0.97
C ILE A 278 13.69 2.46 -1.14
N PHE A 279 12.47 1.96 -1.34
CA PHE A 279 11.27 2.81 -1.35
C PHE A 279 11.21 3.67 -0.09
N GLY A 280 10.97 4.97 -0.30
CA GLY A 280 10.86 5.96 0.76
C GLY A 280 12.17 6.44 1.35
N LYS A 281 13.35 5.99 0.86
CA LYS A 281 14.67 6.47 1.31
C LYS A 281 15.10 7.80 0.68
N THR A 282 14.23 8.48 -0.08
CA THR A 282 14.52 9.82 -0.60
C THR A 282 14.81 10.76 0.58
N PRO A 283 15.92 11.50 0.56
CA PRO A 283 16.24 12.42 1.63
C PRO A 283 15.10 13.43 1.81
N PRO A 284 14.74 13.78 3.06
CA PRO A 284 13.70 14.76 3.29
C PRO A 284 14.05 16.06 2.55
N PRO A 285 13.04 16.79 2.03
CA PRO A 285 13.27 18.05 1.33
C PRO A 285 14.09 19.02 2.20
N PRO A 286 14.85 19.94 1.57
CA PRO A 286 15.69 20.90 2.28
C PRO A 286 14.89 21.64 3.36
N LYS A 287 15.50 21.77 4.53
CA LYS A 287 14.88 22.33 5.74
C LYS A 287 14.42 23.76 5.46
N ALA A 288 13.13 24.05 5.66
CA ALA A 288 12.65 25.42 5.71
C ALA A 288 13.34 26.16 6.87
N THR A 289 13.88 27.35 6.60
CA THR A 289 14.49 28.24 7.61
C THR A 289 13.39 28.90 8.43
N ILE A 290 13.41 28.64 9.74
CA ILE A 290 12.50 29.29 10.70
C ILE A 290 13.13 30.61 11.16
N PRO A 291 12.33 31.66 11.43
CA PRO A 291 12.83 32.93 11.94
C PRO A 291 13.65 32.76 13.23
N ASN A 292 14.74 33.52 13.37
CA ASN A 292 15.70 33.41 14.49
C ASN A 292 15.16 33.81 15.87
N HIS A 293 13.96 34.38 15.97
CA HIS A 293 13.38 34.82 17.24
C HIS A 293 11.94 34.35 17.38
N LEU A 294 11.76 33.28 18.14
CA LEU A 294 10.46 32.80 18.61
C LEU A 294 10.36 33.04 20.12
N PRO A 295 9.17 33.33 20.66
CA PRO A 295 8.97 33.41 22.11
C PRO A 295 9.19 32.04 22.78
N ASP A 296 9.38 32.01 24.10
CA ASP A 296 9.58 30.75 24.84
C ASP A 296 8.34 29.83 24.82
N SER A 297 7.17 30.41 24.61
CA SER A 297 5.89 29.70 24.51
C SER A 297 5.03 30.31 23.41
N LEU A 298 4.44 29.46 22.58
CA LEU A 298 3.62 29.84 21.43
C LEU A 298 2.24 29.20 21.51
N ASP A 299 1.21 30.03 21.69
CA ASP A 299 -0.19 29.59 21.66
C ASP A 299 -0.71 29.53 20.22
N LEU A 300 -0.76 28.33 19.67
CA LEU A 300 -1.19 28.05 18.30
C LEU A 300 -2.67 28.38 18.08
N LYS A 301 -3.49 28.41 19.14
CA LYS A 301 -4.93 28.74 19.06
C LYS A 301 -5.15 30.17 18.55
N LYS A 302 -4.18 31.07 18.78
CA LYS A 302 -4.20 32.46 18.33
C LYS A 302 -3.67 32.66 16.91
N LEU A 303 -2.91 31.68 16.40
CA LEU A 303 -2.15 31.80 15.14
C LEU A 303 -2.78 31.00 14.01
N VAL A 304 -3.40 29.87 14.34
CA VAL A 304 -3.99 28.95 13.37
C VAL A 304 -5.51 29.11 13.40
N PRO A 305 -6.16 29.38 12.25
CA PRO A 305 -7.62 29.48 12.19
C PRO A 305 -8.28 28.21 12.72
N LYS A 306 -9.31 28.39 13.54
CA LYS A 306 -10.12 27.28 14.05
C LYS A 306 -10.75 26.54 12.87
N ALA A 307 -10.54 25.22 12.81
CA ALA A 307 -11.10 24.36 11.78
C ALA A 307 -11.44 22.99 12.37
N ARG A 308 -12.46 22.33 11.80
CA ARG A 308 -12.77 20.94 12.14
C ARG A 308 -11.70 20.00 11.59
N LEU A 309 -11.53 18.85 12.23
CA LEU A 309 -10.64 17.80 11.71
C LEU A 309 -10.96 17.48 10.24
N PRO A 310 -9.93 17.30 9.38
CA PRO A 310 -10.11 16.79 8.03
C PRO A 310 -10.94 15.51 8.01
N ARG A 311 -11.84 15.35 7.02
CA ARG A 311 -12.69 14.15 6.89
C ARG A 311 -11.91 12.85 6.77
N GLY A 312 -10.69 12.90 6.23
CA GLY A 312 -9.80 11.74 6.15
C GLY A 312 -9.25 11.26 7.49
N ILE A 313 -9.37 12.03 8.57
CA ILE A 313 -8.99 11.59 9.93
C ILE A 313 -10.19 10.85 10.54
N HIS A 314 -10.24 9.54 10.41
CA HIS A 314 -11.32 8.72 10.96
C HIS A 314 -11.05 8.27 12.41
N ASP A 315 -9.80 8.36 12.87
CA ASP A 315 -9.41 8.13 14.25
C ASP A 315 -8.31 9.12 14.63
N LEU A 316 -8.49 9.83 15.75
CA LEU A 316 -7.47 10.66 16.37
C LEU A 316 -7.31 10.23 17.83
N GLN A 317 -6.10 9.84 18.19
CA GLN A 317 -5.72 9.48 19.54
C GLN A 317 -4.78 10.52 20.11
N LEU A 318 -5.17 11.13 21.23
CA LEU A 318 -4.39 12.07 22.01
C LEU A 318 -3.83 11.32 23.22
N VAL A 319 -2.52 11.13 23.23
CA VAL A 319 -1.80 10.55 24.35
C VAL A 319 -1.37 11.68 25.26
N PHE A 320 -1.82 11.68 26.50
CA PHE A 320 -1.63 12.80 27.39
C PHE A 320 -1.35 12.40 28.83
N ARG A 321 -0.78 13.33 29.58
CA ARG A 321 -0.65 13.31 31.04
C ARG A 321 -1.33 14.53 31.64
N ILE A 322 -1.44 14.55 32.95
CA ILE A 322 -2.07 15.65 33.69
C ILE A 322 -0.96 16.45 34.38
N GLY A 323 -0.93 17.76 34.13
CA GLY A 323 -0.02 18.68 34.80
C GLY A 323 -0.43 18.95 36.25
N LYS A 324 0.40 19.69 36.98
CA LYS A 324 0.06 20.13 38.36
C LYS A 324 -1.22 20.97 38.43
N ASP A 325 -1.48 21.76 37.39
CA ASP A 325 -2.65 22.64 37.31
C ASP A 325 -3.92 21.90 36.86
N GLY A 326 -3.86 20.57 36.70
CA GLY A 326 -4.97 19.75 36.20
C GLY A 326 -5.13 19.80 34.68
N ASN A 327 -4.36 20.62 33.98
CA ASN A 327 -4.42 20.73 32.53
C ASN A 327 -3.74 19.54 31.83
N PRO A 328 -4.29 19.08 30.68
CA PRO A 328 -3.66 18.03 29.89
C PRO A 328 -2.36 18.49 29.22
N ILE A 329 -1.39 17.57 29.13
CA ILE A 329 -0.12 17.73 28.41
C ILE A 329 -0.04 16.60 27.39
N ILE A 330 -0.04 16.93 26.11
CA ILE A 330 0.09 15.95 25.03
C ILE A 330 1.54 15.46 24.96
N GLU A 331 1.70 14.13 24.98
CA GLU A 331 2.97 13.46 24.70
C GLU A 331 3.04 12.95 23.27
N ASN A 332 1.89 12.53 22.70
CA ASN A 332 1.83 12.07 21.32
C ASN A 332 0.42 12.23 20.72
N MET A 333 0.35 12.36 19.40
CA MET A 333 -0.88 12.32 18.63
C MET A 333 -0.77 11.28 17.52
N VAL A 334 -1.75 10.39 17.43
CA VAL A 334 -1.78 9.35 16.41
C VAL A 334 -3.07 9.44 15.61
N CYS A 335 -2.94 9.59 14.30
CA CYS A 335 -4.06 9.64 13.37
C CYS A 335 -4.20 8.29 12.63
N ASN A 336 -5.44 7.85 12.42
CA ASN A 336 -5.81 6.71 11.58
C ASN A 336 -5.12 5.41 11.99
N ARG A 337 -4.92 5.18 13.29
CA ARG A 337 -4.38 3.91 13.84
C ARG A 337 -5.16 3.47 15.08
N PRO A 338 -6.46 3.16 14.95
CA PRO A 338 -7.35 2.95 16.09
C PRO A 338 -6.90 1.85 17.06
N PHE A 339 -6.04 0.93 16.67
CA PHE A 339 -5.62 -0.16 17.54
C PHE A 339 -4.17 -0.04 18.05
N ALA A 340 -3.45 1.04 17.71
CA ALA A 340 -2.05 1.24 18.08
C ALA A 340 -1.79 1.13 19.60
N TYR A 341 -2.74 1.59 20.42
CA TYR A 341 -2.62 1.54 21.88
C TYR A 341 -3.35 0.35 22.51
N LEU A 342 -4.20 -0.35 21.77
CA LEU A 342 -4.86 -1.57 22.24
C LEU A 342 -3.92 -2.77 22.09
N GLY A 343 -3.33 -2.95 20.91
CA GLY A 343 -2.31 -3.98 20.65
C GLY A 343 -2.73 -5.35 21.14
N ARG A 344 -1.73 -6.05 21.71
CA ARG A 344 -1.88 -7.37 22.35
C ARG A 344 -2.76 -7.41 23.59
N PHE A 345 -3.18 -6.27 24.14
CA PHE A 345 -4.06 -6.26 25.30
C PHE A 345 -5.51 -6.58 24.94
N ASN A 346 -5.88 -6.54 23.65
CA ASN A 346 -7.22 -6.92 23.19
C ASN A 346 -7.59 -8.39 23.46
N GLN A 347 -6.64 -9.24 23.87
CA GLN A 347 -6.90 -10.63 24.27
C GLN A 347 -7.59 -10.75 25.64
N TYR A 348 -7.57 -9.70 26.45
CA TYR A 348 -8.28 -9.65 27.72
C TYR A 348 -9.70 -9.14 27.49
N SER A 349 -10.69 -9.80 28.10
CA SER A 349 -12.12 -9.58 27.82
C SER A 349 -12.52 -8.11 27.82
N TYR A 350 -12.05 -7.35 28.81
CA TYR A 350 -12.39 -5.95 28.96
C TYR A 350 -11.86 -5.06 27.82
N PHE A 351 -10.63 -5.30 27.38
CA PHE A 351 -10.03 -4.62 26.22
C PHE A 351 -10.59 -5.16 24.89
N GLN A 352 -11.02 -6.42 24.85
CA GLN A 352 -11.65 -7.02 23.68
C GLN A 352 -12.98 -6.34 23.37
N ASP A 353 -13.82 -6.10 24.38
CA ASP A 353 -15.11 -5.45 24.21
C ASP A 353 -14.95 -3.98 23.81
N TYR A 354 -13.95 -3.30 24.37
CA TYR A 354 -13.54 -1.98 23.90
C TYR A 354 -13.12 -2.02 22.42
N GLY A 355 -12.30 -3.00 22.02
CA GLY A 355 -11.88 -3.23 20.64
C GLY A 355 -13.03 -3.50 19.67
N LYS A 356 -14.04 -4.28 20.08
CA LYS A 356 -15.26 -4.54 19.27
C LYS A 356 -16.06 -3.27 19.06
N THR A 357 -16.26 -2.48 20.11
CA THR A 357 -16.96 -1.18 20.03
C THR A 357 -16.27 -0.25 19.02
N LEU A 358 -14.93 -0.24 19.03
CA LEU A 358 -14.14 0.52 18.06
C LEU A 358 -14.32 0.01 16.64
N LYS A 359 -14.24 -1.31 16.43
CA LYS A 359 -14.50 -1.95 15.13
C LYS A 359 -15.84 -1.48 14.57
N GLU A 360 -16.90 -1.58 15.37
CA GLU A 360 -18.26 -1.21 14.96
C GLU A 360 -18.41 0.29 14.65
N SER A 361 -17.68 1.15 15.36
CA SER A 361 -17.76 2.61 15.15
C SER A 361 -17.05 3.09 13.87
N ILE A 362 -15.92 2.47 13.51
CA ILE A 362 -15.06 2.93 12.41
C ILE A 362 -15.32 2.10 11.14
N TYR A 363 -15.45 0.79 11.28
CA TYR A 363 -15.39 -0.21 10.21
C TYR A 363 -16.77 -0.86 9.95
N ALA A 364 -17.80 -0.03 9.80
CA ALA A 364 -19.20 -0.48 9.70
C ALA A 364 -19.69 -0.74 8.26
N SER A 365 -18.89 -0.45 7.24
CA SER A 365 -19.31 -0.59 5.83
C SER A 365 -19.49 -2.05 5.45
N LYS A 366 -20.60 -2.36 4.74
CA LYS A 366 -20.88 -3.69 4.17
C LYS A 366 -20.33 -3.88 2.76
N ASP A 367 -19.96 -2.78 2.11
CA ASP A 367 -19.44 -2.77 0.74
C ASP A 367 -17.93 -3.04 0.70
N LEU A 368 -17.27 -2.93 1.85
CA LEU A 368 -15.85 -3.17 2.04
C LEU A 368 -15.60 -4.46 2.80
N ILE A 369 -14.43 -5.05 2.57
CA ILE A 369 -13.88 -6.12 3.38
C ILE A 369 -12.80 -5.53 4.26
N PHE A 370 -13.04 -5.47 5.57
CA PHE A 370 -12.01 -5.11 6.53
C PHE A 370 -11.27 -6.37 6.96
N ALA A 371 -9.99 -6.47 6.60
CA ALA A 371 -9.19 -7.66 6.84
C ALA A 371 -8.02 -7.36 7.79
N GLN A 372 -7.99 -8.04 8.93
CA GLN A 372 -6.90 -7.96 9.90
C GLN A 372 -5.59 -8.48 9.28
N LEU A 373 -4.50 -7.75 9.44
CA LEU A 373 -3.17 -8.22 9.04
C LEU A 373 -2.57 -9.08 10.16
N ASP A 374 -2.41 -10.37 9.88
CA ASP A 374 -1.67 -11.30 10.73
C ASP A 374 -0.22 -11.35 10.24
N LEU A 375 0.71 -10.94 11.09
CA LEU A 375 2.14 -11.04 10.82
C LEU A 375 2.71 -12.36 11.33
N PHE A 376 3.79 -12.80 10.69
CA PHE A 376 4.59 -13.93 11.12
C PHE A 376 6.06 -13.50 11.08
N GLU A 377 6.64 -13.22 12.25
CA GLU A 377 8.00 -12.67 12.38
C GLU A 377 8.76 -13.36 13.52
N SER A 378 9.89 -12.80 13.97
CA SER A 378 10.64 -13.32 15.12
C SER A 378 9.73 -13.51 16.36
N PRO A 379 9.99 -14.51 17.23
CA PRO A 379 9.15 -14.76 18.41
C PRO A 379 8.93 -13.53 19.31
N LYS A 380 9.91 -12.63 19.37
CA LYS A 380 9.82 -11.35 20.10
C LYS A 380 8.86 -10.36 19.42
N VAL A 381 8.94 -10.23 18.09
CA VAL A 381 8.03 -9.40 17.31
C VAL A 381 6.62 -9.98 17.33
N GLN A 382 6.51 -11.31 17.25
CA GLN A 382 5.22 -11.99 17.32
C GLN A 382 4.51 -11.71 18.64
N ALA A 383 5.23 -11.72 19.77
CA ALA A 383 4.66 -11.39 21.08
C ALA A 383 4.15 -9.94 21.19
N ILE A 384 4.53 -9.04 20.28
CA ILE A 384 4.01 -7.67 20.18
C ILE A 384 2.75 -7.64 19.29
N CYS A 385 2.70 -8.51 18.28
CA CYS A 385 1.64 -8.54 17.28
C CYS A 385 0.46 -9.45 17.66
N GLU A 386 0.68 -10.41 18.55
CA GLU A 386 -0.34 -11.34 19.03
C GLU A 386 -1.49 -10.59 19.69
N GLY A 387 -2.72 -10.96 19.35
CA GLY A 387 -3.93 -10.36 19.91
C GLY A 387 -5.17 -11.17 19.53
N ALA A 388 -6.31 -10.87 20.15
CA ALA A 388 -7.59 -11.45 19.76
C ALA A 388 -8.00 -11.02 18.35
N GLU A 389 -8.62 -11.94 17.61
CA GLU A 389 -9.26 -11.64 16.34
C GLU A 389 -10.46 -10.72 16.59
N LEU A 390 -10.45 -9.53 15.95
CA LEU A 390 -11.58 -8.60 15.99
C LEU A 390 -12.39 -8.61 14.69
N PHE A 391 -11.74 -8.94 13.58
CA PHE A 391 -12.32 -8.86 12.23
C PHE A 391 -12.70 -10.25 11.70
N ASP A 392 -13.72 -10.27 10.84
CA ASP A 392 -14.21 -11.52 10.24
C ASP A 392 -13.28 -12.06 9.16
N TRP A 393 -12.43 -11.19 8.61
CA TRP A 393 -11.45 -11.52 7.59
C TRP A 393 -10.05 -11.23 8.10
N LYS A 394 -9.09 -12.02 7.63
CA LYS A 394 -7.67 -11.76 7.85
C LYS A 394 -6.81 -12.07 6.64
N ILE A 395 -5.66 -11.41 6.56
CA ILE A 395 -4.61 -11.66 5.56
C ILE A 395 -3.37 -12.12 6.33
N SER A 396 -2.78 -13.21 5.88
CA SER A 396 -1.57 -13.80 6.47
C SER A 396 -0.54 -14.08 5.38
N PRO A 397 0.77 -14.00 5.69
CA PRO A 397 1.82 -14.43 4.76
C PRO A 397 1.81 -15.95 4.54
N LEU A 398 1.15 -16.70 5.41
CA LEU A 398 1.05 -18.16 5.31
C LEU A 398 -0.07 -18.57 4.34
N PRO A 399 -0.03 -19.81 3.80
CA PRO A 399 -1.09 -20.31 2.94
C PRO A 399 -2.49 -20.24 3.60
N LYS A 400 -3.54 -20.13 2.76
CA LYS A 400 -4.93 -20.07 3.22
C LYS A 400 -5.34 -21.40 3.86
N VAL A 401 -5.65 -21.37 5.16
CA VAL A 401 -6.10 -22.55 5.93
C VAL A 401 -7.56 -22.46 6.41
N SER A 402 -8.20 -21.30 6.31
CA SER A 402 -9.59 -21.09 6.71
C SER A 402 -10.37 -20.25 5.69
N GLU A 403 -11.70 -20.36 5.71
CA GLU A 403 -12.58 -19.57 4.83
C GLU A 403 -12.53 -18.07 5.16
N LYS A 404 -12.27 -17.74 6.43
CA LYS A 404 -12.13 -16.37 6.94
C LYS A 404 -10.73 -15.77 6.69
N GLN A 405 -9.85 -16.49 6.01
CA GLN A 405 -8.54 -16.01 5.59
C GLN A 405 -8.55 -15.72 4.10
N ILE A 406 -8.09 -14.53 3.73
CA ILE A 406 -7.87 -14.14 2.35
C ILE A 406 -6.43 -14.52 2.00
N GLY A 407 -6.28 -15.44 1.04
CA GLY A 407 -4.98 -15.82 0.53
C GLY A 407 -4.36 -14.69 -0.29
N LEU A 408 -3.03 -14.59 -0.33
CA LEU A 408 -2.33 -13.58 -1.14
C LEU A 408 -2.59 -13.77 -2.66
N ASP A 409 -3.03 -14.95 -3.06
CA ASP A 409 -3.48 -15.34 -4.39
C ASP A 409 -4.95 -14.95 -4.71
N ASP A 410 -5.70 -14.54 -3.71
CA ASP A 410 -7.10 -14.08 -3.81
C ASP A 410 -7.20 -12.54 -3.79
N ILE A 411 -6.06 -11.84 -3.70
CA ILE A 411 -5.98 -10.38 -3.62
C ILE A 411 -5.46 -9.82 -4.93
N TRP A 412 -6.23 -8.95 -5.57
CA TRP A 412 -5.79 -8.15 -6.70
C TRP A 412 -5.34 -6.77 -6.23
N LEU A 413 -4.21 -6.32 -6.72
CA LEU A 413 -3.59 -5.04 -6.40
C LEU A 413 -3.70 -4.12 -7.61
N GLY A 414 -4.13 -2.88 -7.39
CA GLY A 414 -4.13 -1.82 -8.40
C GLY A 414 -3.70 -0.47 -7.83
N ALA A 415 -3.48 0.50 -8.71
CA ALA A 415 -3.19 1.88 -8.36
C ALA A 415 -4.09 2.84 -9.16
N GLU A 416 -4.61 3.87 -8.50
CA GLU A 416 -5.42 4.93 -9.09
C GLU A 416 -4.98 6.28 -8.53
N GLY A 417 -4.40 7.14 -9.38
CA GLY A 417 -3.81 8.39 -8.93
C GLY A 417 -2.70 8.16 -7.90
N ASP A 418 -2.92 8.66 -6.68
CA ASP A 418 -2.01 8.52 -5.54
C ASP A 418 -2.40 7.40 -4.56
N ARG A 419 -3.37 6.56 -4.92
CA ARG A 419 -3.92 5.53 -4.04
C ARG A 419 -3.61 4.13 -4.56
N ILE A 420 -3.28 3.24 -3.64
CA ILE A 420 -3.19 1.80 -3.86
C ILE A 420 -4.48 1.17 -3.34
N TYR A 421 -5.09 0.28 -4.11
CA TYR A 421 -6.31 -0.42 -3.69
C TYR A 421 -6.16 -1.93 -3.87
N LEU A 422 -6.94 -2.67 -3.07
CA LEU A 422 -6.93 -4.13 -3.03
C LEU A 422 -8.34 -4.63 -3.34
N LEU A 423 -8.49 -5.59 -4.24
CA LEU A 423 -9.76 -6.21 -4.57
C LEU A 423 -9.74 -7.69 -4.22
N HIS A 424 -10.77 -8.17 -3.53
CA HIS A 424 -10.98 -9.58 -3.32
C HIS A 424 -11.46 -10.24 -4.61
N HIS A 425 -10.73 -11.24 -5.13
CA HIS A 425 -11.00 -11.80 -6.45
C HIS A 425 -12.40 -12.39 -6.55
N GLN A 426 -12.84 -13.14 -5.55
CA GLN A 426 -14.11 -13.88 -5.59
C GLN A 426 -15.34 -12.96 -5.60
N CYS A 427 -15.36 -11.95 -4.72
CA CYS A 427 -16.54 -11.10 -4.54
C CYS A 427 -16.41 -9.69 -5.14
N LYS A 428 -15.24 -9.35 -5.70
CA LYS A 428 -14.92 -8.04 -6.30
C LYS A 428 -15.09 -6.84 -5.35
N LYS A 429 -15.17 -7.07 -4.04
CA LYS A 429 -15.17 -6.02 -3.03
C LYS A 429 -13.76 -5.54 -2.74
N GLU A 430 -13.66 -4.26 -2.39
CA GLU A 430 -12.39 -3.70 -1.94
C GLU A 430 -12.02 -4.21 -0.55
N ILE A 431 -10.73 -4.53 -0.37
CA ILE A 431 -10.15 -4.96 0.88
C ILE A 431 -9.43 -3.77 1.51
N ILE A 432 -9.80 -3.44 2.74
CA ILE A 432 -9.09 -2.47 3.58
C ILE A 432 -8.31 -3.26 4.64
N PRO A 433 -6.97 -3.31 4.55
CA PRO A 433 -6.16 -3.98 5.54
C PRO A 433 -6.19 -3.22 6.87
N VAL A 434 -6.28 -3.94 7.98
CA VAL A 434 -6.38 -3.37 9.33
C VAL A 434 -5.23 -3.87 10.20
N VAL A 435 -4.47 -2.94 10.77
CA VAL A 435 -3.34 -3.24 11.66
C VAL A 435 -3.78 -3.14 13.12
N LEU A 436 -3.67 -4.25 13.87
CA LEU A 436 -4.04 -4.31 15.29
C LEU A 436 -2.88 -4.11 16.26
N HIS A 437 -1.65 -3.98 15.76
CA HIS A 437 -0.44 -3.97 16.58
C HIS A 437 0.36 -2.68 16.40
N PRO A 438 1.21 -2.32 17.38
CA PRO A 438 2.03 -1.11 17.30
C PRO A 438 3.31 -1.26 16.45
N LEU A 439 3.59 -2.45 15.90
CA LEU A 439 4.81 -2.71 15.15
C LEU A 439 5.01 -1.73 13.99
N HIS A 440 6.23 -1.20 13.87
CA HIS A 440 6.63 -0.35 12.75
C HIS A 440 6.87 -1.19 11.48
N GLY A 441 6.47 -0.66 10.31
CA GLY A 441 6.60 -1.36 9.03
C GLY A 441 8.03 -1.75 8.63
N ASP A 442 9.06 -1.12 9.19
CA ASP A 442 10.47 -1.48 8.94
C ASP A 442 10.93 -2.73 9.69
N GLN A 443 10.17 -3.17 10.69
CA GLN A 443 10.43 -4.43 11.39
C GLN A 443 9.72 -5.62 10.72
N ILE A 444 8.90 -5.37 9.70
CA ILE A 444 8.23 -6.40 8.91
C ILE A 444 9.19 -6.83 7.81
N THR A 445 9.61 -8.09 7.86
CA THR A 445 10.58 -8.65 6.91
C THR A 445 9.89 -9.28 5.69
N HIS A 446 8.62 -9.67 5.81
CA HIS A 446 7.86 -10.13 4.65
C HIS A 446 7.48 -8.96 3.72
N PRO A 447 7.88 -8.96 2.43
CA PRO A 447 7.70 -7.87 1.49
C PRO A 447 6.23 -7.47 1.27
N LEU A 448 5.37 -8.45 1.04
CA LEU A 448 3.94 -8.19 0.82
C LEU A 448 3.22 -7.74 2.10
N MET A 449 3.53 -8.32 3.26
CA MET A 449 2.95 -7.85 4.52
C MET A 449 3.41 -6.44 4.86
N LYS A 450 4.67 -6.09 4.54
CA LYS A 450 5.15 -4.70 4.62
C LYS A 450 4.34 -3.80 3.70
N LEU A 451 4.17 -4.16 2.41
CA LEU A 451 3.34 -3.40 1.48
C LEU A 451 1.90 -3.22 1.99
N LEU A 452 1.25 -4.29 2.45
CA LEU A 452 -0.10 -4.24 3.01
C LEU A 452 -0.19 -3.35 4.25
N TRP A 453 0.82 -3.36 5.12
CA TRP A 453 0.91 -2.46 6.27
C TRP A 453 1.03 -1.00 5.82
N GLN A 454 1.78 -0.73 4.74
CA GLN A 454 1.90 0.62 4.17
C GLN A 454 0.59 1.07 3.52
N ILE A 455 -0.14 0.16 2.85
CA ILE A 455 -1.46 0.41 2.27
C ILE A 455 -2.49 0.72 3.37
N ALA A 456 -2.47 -0.03 4.48
CA ALA A 456 -3.34 0.22 5.64
C ALA A 456 -3.16 1.63 6.23
N LEU A 457 -2.02 2.26 5.94
CA LEU A 457 -1.61 3.56 6.47
C LEU A 457 -1.34 4.57 5.36
N GLN A 458 -1.89 4.37 4.15
CA GLN A 458 -1.66 5.27 3.02
C GLN A 458 -2.27 6.66 3.25
N ASP A 459 -3.46 6.71 3.86
CA ASP A 459 -4.16 7.94 4.22
C ASP A 459 -3.66 8.45 5.58
N HIS A 460 -2.40 8.87 5.61
CA HIS A 460 -1.74 9.28 6.84
C HIS A 460 -1.81 10.79 7.05
N TYR A 461 -2.27 11.20 8.23
CA TYR A 461 -2.22 12.59 8.68
C TYR A 461 -1.16 12.74 9.76
N LYS A 462 -0.46 13.87 9.74
CA LYS A 462 0.52 14.25 10.75
C LYS A 462 0.11 15.58 11.38
N PHE A 463 0.35 15.66 12.69
CA PHE A 463 0.38 16.94 13.37
C PHE A 463 1.52 17.79 12.81
N LEU A 464 1.27 19.07 12.51
CA LEU A 464 2.20 19.96 11.83
C LEU A 464 3.57 20.04 12.52
N ALA A 465 3.60 20.10 13.86
CA ALA A 465 4.84 20.16 14.62
C ALA A 465 5.71 18.89 14.50
N TYR A 466 5.10 17.74 14.18
CA TYR A 466 5.81 16.47 14.00
C TYR A 466 6.38 16.28 12.59
N THR A 467 6.04 17.19 11.66
CA THR A 467 6.62 17.18 10.31
C THR A 467 8.09 17.59 10.35
N PRO A 468 8.90 17.24 9.33
CA PRO A 468 10.29 17.72 9.23
C PRO A 468 10.42 19.25 9.33
N ASN A 469 9.42 19.98 8.83
CA ASN A 469 9.35 21.44 8.96
C ASN A 469 9.07 21.87 10.40
N GLY A 470 8.21 21.16 11.11
CA GLY A 470 7.91 21.40 12.52
C GLY A 470 9.04 21.03 13.49
N LYS A 471 9.82 19.97 13.20
CA LYS A 471 10.99 19.56 14.02
C LYS A 471 12.12 20.59 14.09
N ASN A 472 12.05 21.65 13.28
CA ASN A 472 13.01 22.75 13.27
C ASN A 472 12.60 23.91 14.19
N LEU A 473 11.43 23.85 14.82
CA LEU A 473 11.05 24.79 15.87
C LEU A 473 12.19 24.87 16.90
N GLY A 474 12.63 26.09 17.21
CA GLY A 474 13.86 26.33 17.98
C GLY A 474 13.88 25.58 19.30
N THR A 475 15.09 25.28 19.81
CA THR A 475 15.26 24.68 21.13
C THR A 475 14.65 25.58 22.21
N GLY A 476 13.94 24.99 23.16
CA GLY A 476 13.33 25.69 24.28
C GLY A 476 11.92 26.23 24.03
N LEU A 477 11.34 26.03 22.85
CA LEU A 477 9.98 26.47 22.53
C LEU A 477 8.91 25.49 23.04
N GLU A 478 7.96 26.00 23.82
CA GLU A 478 6.73 25.31 24.19
C GLU A 478 5.59 25.62 23.20
N LEU A 479 4.79 24.63 22.83
CA LEU A 479 3.59 24.82 22.00
C LEU A 479 2.33 24.57 22.82
N LYS A 480 1.40 25.53 22.77
CA LYS A 480 0.11 25.49 23.48
C LYS A 480 -1.08 25.62 22.54
N TRP A 481 -2.23 25.15 23.00
CA TRP A 481 -3.55 25.47 22.44
C TRP A 481 -4.47 25.91 23.58
N GLY A 482 -4.48 27.21 23.89
CA GLY A 482 -5.05 27.69 25.15
C GLY A 482 -4.34 27.05 26.34
N ASP A 483 -5.10 26.34 27.19
CA ASP A 483 -4.59 25.69 28.40
C ASP A 483 -3.94 24.31 28.15
N LEU A 484 -4.09 23.76 26.94
CA LEU A 484 -3.47 22.49 26.55
C LEU A 484 -2.00 22.71 26.17
N ILE A 485 -1.07 22.01 26.83
CA ILE A 485 0.32 21.92 26.35
C ILE A 485 0.37 20.85 25.28
N ILE A 486 0.63 21.23 24.03
CA ILE A 486 0.73 20.29 22.90
C ILE A 486 2.13 19.70 22.79
N GLN A 487 3.14 20.52 23.07
CA GLN A 487 4.53 20.12 23.06
C GLN A 487 5.28 20.86 24.16
N PRO A 488 5.82 20.16 25.18
CA PRO A 488 6.69 20.76 26.18
C PRO A 488 7.97 21.33 25.55
N LYS A 489 8.71 22.14 26.32
CA LYS A 489 10.02 22.64 25.87
C LYS A 489 10.97 21.49 25.58
N SER A 490 11.76 21.61 24.51
CA SER A 490 12.76 20.62 24.15
C SER A 490 14.11 21.22 23.77
N TRP A 491 15.20 20.55 24.15
CA TRP A 491 16.57 20.97 23.90
C TRP A 491 17.29 19.86 23.14
N LYS A 492 18.06 20.23 22.11
CA LYS A 492 18.90 19.28 21.37
C LYS A 492 20.35 19.50 21.73
N LEU A 493 21.01 18.43 22.15
CA LEU A 493 22.42 18.42 22.53
C LEU A 493 23.19 17.55 21.54
N ALA A 494 24.31 18.07 21.04
CA ALA A 494 25.22 17.33 20.17
C ALA A 494 26.47 16.95 20.94
N ARG A 495 26.91 15.70 20.80
CA ARG A 495 28.13 15.20 21.46
C ARG A 495 29.36 15.99 21.03
N SER A 496 29.40 16.46 19.80
CA SER A 496 30.50 17.29 19.25
C SER A 496 30.67 18.64 19.96
N SER A 497 29.64 19.13 20.65
CA SER A 497 29.68 20.39 21.40
C SER A 497 30.46 20.30 22.72
N PHE A 498 30.78 19.09 23.18
CA PHE A 498 31.40 18.87 24.49
C PHE A 498 32.70 18.07 24.35
N LYS A 499 33.74 18.40 25.12
CA LYS A 499 34.99 17.63 25.10
C LYS A 499 34.99 16.54 26.18
N THR A 500 34.55 16.92 27.39
CA THR A 500 34.55 16.09 28.59
C THR A 500 33.16 16.09 29.24
N LYS A 501 32.94 15.13 30.16
CA LYS A 501 31.72 15.09 30.98
C LYS A 501 31.55 16.38 31.79
N ASP A 502 32.62 16.93 32.37
CA ASP A 502 32.54 18.16 33.16
C ASP A 502 32.11 19.36 32.32
N SER A 503 32.63 19.50 31.09
CA SER A 503 32.19 20.56 30.17
C SER A 503 30.72 20.44 29.79
N PHE A 504 30.21 19.21 29.74
CA PHE A 504 28.81 18.92 29.48
C PHE A 504 27.92 19.25 30.69
N LEU A 505 28.31 18.83 31.89
CA LEU A 505 27.58 19.15 33.12
C LEU A 505 27.54 20.66 33.39
N PHE A 506 28.67 21.34 33.18
CA PHE A 506 28.73 22.80 33.27
C PHE A 506 27.76 23.47 32.27
N HIS A 507 27.66 22.98 31.04
CA HIS A 507 26.67 23.48 30.09
C HIS A 507 25.23 23.24 30.56
N LEU A 508 24.93 22.07 31.12
CA LEU A 508 23.61 21.80 31.70
C LEU A 508 23.31 22.80 32.83
N GLU A 509 24.28 23.14 33.68
CA GLU A 509 24.13 24.15 34.74
C GLU A 509 23.81 25.55 34.22
N GLN A 510 24.42 25.95 33.10
CA GLN A 510 24.23 27.27 32.49
C GLN A 510 22.97 27.40 31.62
N THR A 511 22.28 26.30 31.36
CA THR A 511 21.06 26.30 30.53
C THR A 511 19.81 26.29 31.40
N GLU A 512 18.71 26.80 30.85
CA GLU A 512 17.38 26.79 31.49
C GLU A 512 16.69 25.41 31.46
N ILE A 513 17.48 24.33 31.39
CA ILE A 513 16.95 22.97 31.47
C ILE A 513 16.49 22.72 32.92
N PRO A 514 15.25 22.25 33.14
CA PRO A 514 14.72 21.98 34.48
C PRO A 514 15.54 20.91 35.22
N GLY A 515 15.45 20.87 36.55
CA GLY A 515 16.15 19.87 37.36
C GLY A 515 15.75 18.43 37.00
N ARG A 516 14.50 18.21 36.55
CA ARG A 516 14.01 16.93 36.04
C ARG A 516 13.58 17.06 34.58
N PHE A 517 14.06 16.17 33.74
CA PHE A 517 13.75 16.16 32.31
C PHE A 517 13.75 14.74 31.74
N LEU A 518 13.04 14.56 30.62
CA LEU A 518 13.10 13.34 29.83
C LEU A 518 14.30 13.43 28.89
N ALA A 519 15.16 12.41 28.89
CA ALA A 519 16.30 12.30 28.00
C ALA A 519 16.16 11.07 27.11
N GLY A 520 16.20 11.24 25.79
CA GLY A 520 16.17 10.13 24.84
C GLY A 520 15.37 10.44 23.58
N ILE A 521 14.96 9.38 22.89
CA ILE A 521 14.12 9.44 21.70
C ILE A 521 13.09 8.32 21.81
N GLU A 522 11.80 8.66 21.63
CA GLU A 522 10.69 7.71 21.55
C GLU A 522 10.73 6.67 22.69
N ASP A 523 10.84 5.39 22.34
CA ASP A 523 10.86 4.27 23.26
C ASP A 523 12.17 4.13 24.07
N ARG A 524 13.02 5.16 24.13
CA ARG A 524 14.24 5.16 24.94
C ARG A 524 14.33 6.34 25.90
N GLU A 525 13.26 7.10 26.05
CA GLU A 525 13.23 8.20 27.01
C GLU A 525 13.31 7.68 28.46
N LEU A 526 14.12 8.38 29.24
CA LEU A 526 14.32 8.19 30.68
C LEU A 526 14.11 9.54 31.38
N LEU A 527 13.35 9.54 32.47
CA LEU A 527 13.28 10.71 33.35
C LEU A 527 14.53 10.73 34.22
N LEU A 528 15.36 11.77 34.07
CA LEU A 528 16.63 11.93 34.77
C LEU A 528 16.60 13.19 35.63
N GLU A 529 17.33 13.15 36.74
CA GLU A 529 17.50 14.30 37.63
C GLU A 529 18.93 14.86 37.49
N LYS A 530 19.03 16.18 37.32
CA LYS A 530 20.29 16.88 37.06
C LYS A 530 21.28 16.75 38.20
N GLU A 531 20.78 16.66 39.43
CA GLU A 531 21.57 16.64 40.66
C GLU A 531 22.03 15.22 41.06
N ILE A 532 21.50 14.17 40.43
CA ILE A 532 21.82 12.78 40.78
C ILE A 532 23.04 12.30 39.97
N PRO A 533 24.18 11.96 40.62
CA PRO A 533 25.42 11.60 39.91
C PRO A 533 25.28 10.38 38.98
N THR A 534 24.46 9.39 39.36
CA THR A 534 24.20 8.21 38.53
C THR A 534 23.38 8.54 37.29
N ASP A 535 22.44 9.49 37.38
CA ASP A 535 21.63 9.94 36.26
C ASP A 535 22.46 10.81 35.30
N GLN A 536 23.35 11.66 35.84
CA GLN A 536 24.35 12.38 35.05
C GLN A 536 25.26 11.43 34.25
N GLU A 537 25.67 10.31 34.84
CA GLU A 537 26.46 9.28 34.15
C GLU A 537 25.65 8.57 33.06
N ILE A 538 24.40 8.19 33.34
CA ILE A 538 23.49 7.64 32.34
C ILE A 538 23.33 8.61 31.16
N LEU A 539 23.08 9.88 31.44
CA LEU A 539 22.91 10.92 30.43
C LEU A 539 24.13 11.06 29.53
N TRP A 540 25.32 11.10 30.14
CA TRP A 540 26.59 11.17 29.40
C TRP A 540 26.81 9.92 28.52
N GLN A 541 26.51 8.73 29.03
CA GLN A 541 26.60 7.49 28.25
C GLN A 541 25.64 7.48 27.06
N GLU A 542 24.41 7.94 27.23
CA GLU A 542 23.43 8.00 26.14
C GLU A 542 23.81 9.02 25.06
N LEU A 543 24.37 10.18 25.45
CA LEU A 543 24.90 11.18 24.51
C LEU A 543 26.12 10.65 23.74
N ASN A 544 27.06 9.99 24.42
CA ASN A 544 28.21 9.34 23.77
C ASN A 544 27.76 8.28 22.77
N ARG A 545 26.78 7.46 23.14
CA ARG A 545 26.28 6.34 22.31
C ARG A 545 25.54 6.83 21.07
N SER A 546 24.76 7.90 21.20
CA SER A 546 23.82 8.34 20.16
C SER A 546 24.38 9.47 19.29
N GLY A 547 25.41 10.20 19.75
CA GLY A 547 25.98 11.35 19.08
C GLY A 547 25.14 12.62 19.20
N GLU A 548 23.82 12.49 19.26
CA GLU A 548 22.87 13.55 19.57
C GLU A 548 21.84 13.05 20.59
N LEU A 549 21.31 13.97 21.39
CA LEU A 549 20.30 13.68 22.40
C LEU A 549 19.26 14.79 22.46
N THR A 550 17.99 14.42 22.59
CA THR A 550 16.90 15.37 22.87
C THR A 550 16.53 15.28 24.33
N LEU A 551 16.42 16.44 24.97
CA LEU A 551 15.90 16.60 26.33
C LEU A 551 14.54 17.27 26.24
N ASN A 552 13.54 16.76 26.94
CA ASN A 552 12.20 17.34 26.99
C ASN A 552 11.83 17.68 28.43
N GLU A 553 11.16 18.81 28.62
CA GLU A 553 10.54 19.16 29.88
C GLU A 553 9.45 18.13 30.25
N ALA A 554 9.31 17.84 31.54
CA ALA A 554 8.33 16.89 32.06
C ALA A 554 7.38 17.56 33.07
N PRO A 555 6.52 18.52 32.66
CA PRO A 555 5.77 19.36 33.60
C PRO A 555 4.71 18.58 34.40
N TRP A 556 4.41 17.35 33.99
CA TRP A 556 3.53 16.42 34.70
C TRP A 556 4.16 15.81 35.96
N ILE A 557 5.49 15.88 36.14
CA ILE A 557 6.17 15.27 37.31
C ILE A 557 5.83 15.95 38.63
N GLU A 558 5.41 17.22 38.56
CA GLU A 558 5.01 18.04 39.71
C GLU A 558 3.54 17.80 40.11
N SER A 559 2.80 16.98 39.36
CA SER A 559 1.40 16.69 39.66
C SER A 559 1.26 15.67 40.80
N ASP A 560 0.54 16.05 41.85
CA ASP A 560 0.11 15.18 42.94
C ASP A 560 -1.36 14.73 42.82
N LEU A 561 -2.04 15.17 41.75
CA LEU A 561 -3.47 14.90 41.51
C LEU A 561 -3.80 13.41 41.34
N ILE A 562 -2.80 12.60 40.98
CA ILE A 562 -2.91 11.16 40.86
C ILE A 562 -1.91 10.52 41.82
N SER A 563 -2.41 10.01 42.93
CA SER A 563 -1.62 9.29 43.93
C SER A 563 -2.33 8.02 44.35
N ASN A 564 -1.57 7.08 44.92
CA ASN A 564 -2.17 5.93 45.63
C ASN A 564 -2.71 6.35 47.01
N SER A 565 -3.27 5.40 47.77
CA SER A 565 -3.78 5.63 49.13
C SER A 565 -2.73 6.15 50.12
N SER A 566 -1.45 5.84 49.87
CA SER A 566 -0.30 6.29 50.66
C SER A 566 0.23 7.67 50.24
N ARG A 567 -0.49 8.37 49.34
CA ARG A 567 -0.11 9.67 48.77
C ARG A 567 1.20 9.64 47.98
N VAL A 568 1.64 8.47 47.52
CA VAL A 568 2.76 8.40 46.58
C VAL A 568 2.25 8.80 45.20
N PRO A 569 2.84 9.82 44.55
CA PRO A 569 2.43 10.24 43.21
C PRO A 569 2.56 9.09 42.21
N LEU A 570 1.65 9.03 41.26
CA LEU A 570 1.61 8.07 40.17
C LEU A 570 1.65 8.81 38.85
N PHE A 571 2.27 8.20 37.85
CA PHE A 571 2.50 8.85 36.56
C PHE A 571 1.85 8.05 35.42
N PRO A 572 0.51 7.91 35.38
CA PRO A 572 -0.15 7.30 34.24
C PRO A 572 -0.06 8.20 32.98
N GLN A 573 -0.19 7.56 31.84
CA GLN A 573 -0.39 8.16 30.53
C GLN A 573 -1.75 7.70 30.00
N PHE A 574 -2.59 8.65 29.62
CA PHE A 574 -3.96 8.42 29.16
C PHE A 574 -4.04 8.52 27.64
N ILE A 575 -4.99 7.79 27.05
CA ILE A 575 -5.29 7.84 25.63
C ILE A 575 -6.72 8.30 25.48
N TYR A 576 -6.90 9.58 25.11
CA TYR A 576 -8.18 10.10 24.66
C TYR A 576 -8.35 9.87 23.17
N ARG A 577 -9.60 9.68 22.75
CA ARG A 577 -9.88 9.28 21.36
C ARG A 577 -11.12 9.97 20.83
N HIS A 578 -10.99 10.40 19.58
CA HIS A 578 -12.09 10.80 18.71
C HIS A 578 -12.14 9.88 17.49
N THR A 579 -13.28 9.24 17.24
CA THR A 579 -13.48 8.35 16.10
C THR A 579 -14.71 8.73 15.28
N GLN A 580 -14.62 8.45 13.99
CA GLN A 580 -15.74 8.51 13.06
C GLN A 580 -15.62 7.36 12.05
N LYS A 581 -16.68 7.15 11.27
CA LYS A 581 -16.67 6.14 10.20
C LYS A 581 -15.63 6.51 9.14
N ILE A 582 -15.01 5.50 8.54
CA ILE A 582 -14.14 5.70 7.38
C ILE A 582 -14.98 6.26 6.22
N ASP A 583 -14.58 7.43 5.72
CA ASP A 583 -15.07 7.97 4.46
C ASP A 583 -14.29 7.31 3.33
N HIS A 584 -14.95 6.46 2.55
CA HIS A 584 -14.31 5.64 1.53
C HIS A 584 -14.72 6.13 0.14
N LEU A 585 -13.72 6.38 -0.69
CA LEU A 585 -13.94 6.69 -2.10
C LEU A 585 -13.99 5.39 -2.89
N PRO A 586 -15.08 5.12 -3.65
CA PRO A 586 -15.14 3.94 -4.50
C PRO A 586 -14.06 4.00 -5.59
N ILE A 587 -13.53 2.83 -5.96
CA ILE A 587 -12.60 2.68 -7.09
C ILE A 587 -13.33 3.09 -8.37
N GLN A 588 -12.75 4.02 -9.13
CA GLN A 588 -13.34 4.45 -10.41
C GLN A 588 -12.73 3.69 -11.60
N THR A 589 -11.50 3.22 -11.47
CA THR A 589 -10.83 2.41 -12.49
C THR A 589 -11.56 1.07 -12.70
N PRO A 590 -11.88 0.72 -13.96
CA PRO A 590 -12.46 -0.58 -14.25
C PRO A 590 -11.46 -1.68 -13.93
N PHE A 591 -11.98 -2.82 -13.46
CA PHE A 591 -11.16 -4.00 -13.24
C PHE A 591 -10.60 -4.50 -14.58
N ASN A 592 -9.27 -4.48 -14.70
CA ASN A 592 -8.45 -4.86 -15.86
C ASN A 592 -7.22 -5.74 -15.43
N PRO A 593 -7.45 -6.90 -14.79
CA PRO A 593 -6.44 -7.84 -14.34
C PRO A 593 -5.48 -8.33 -15.41
N ILE A 594 -4.25 -8.63 -14.99
CA ILE A 594 -3.30 -9.49 -15.71
C ILE A 594 -3.49 -10.93 -15.24
N TYR A 595 -4.08 -11.77 -16.09
CA TYR A 595 -4.27 -13.19 -15.80
C TYR A 595 -3.06 -14.05 -16.18
N PHE A 596 -2.48 -13.79 -17.36
CA PHE A 596 -1.37 -14.56 -17.91
C PHE A 596 -0.53 -13.69 -18.85
N SER A 597 0.73 -14.08 -19.05
CA SER A 597 1.54 -13.59 -20.16
C SER A 597 1.41 -14.54 -21.34
N ASP A 598 1.29 -14.00 -22.56
CA ASP A 598 1.25 -14.82 -23.77
C ASP A 598 2.68 -14.98 -24.33
N PRO A 599 3.28 -16.18 -24.23
CA PRO A 599 4.67 -16.39 -24.66
C PRO A 599 4.84 -16.39 -26.18
N ASN A 600 3.76 -16.44 -26.96
CA ASN A 600 3.81 -16.40 -28.42
C ASN A 600 4.01 -14.98 -28.97
N TRP A 601 3.83 -13.98 -28.11
CA TRP A 601 4.08 -12.59 -28.42
C TRP A 601 5.46 -12.17 -27.93
N ILE A 602 6.26 -11.65 -28.85
CA ILE A 602 7.43 -10.82 -28.53
C ILE A 602 6.90 -9.41 -28.29
N TYR A 603 7.22 -8.84 -27.15
CA TYR A 603 6.88 -7.46 -26.83
C TYR A 603 8.14 -6.66 -26.53
N LEU A 604 8.38 -5.65 -27.38
CA LEU A 604 9.51 -4.73 -27.27
C LEU A 604 8.99 -3.33 -26.94
N ILE A 605 9.70 -2.64 -26.06
CA ILE A 605 9.52 -1.23 -25.77
C ILE A 605 10.73 -0.50 -26.35
N LEU A 606 10.51 0.25 -27.42
CA LEU A 606 11.53 1.05 -28.08
C LEU A 606 11.42 2.49 -27.59
N LYS A 607 12.54 3.12 -27.27
CA LYS A 607 12.61 4.51 -26.85
C LYS A 607 13.17 5.35 -27.98
N THR A 608 12.47 6.43 -28.31
CA THR A 608 12.88 7.35 -29.38
C THR A 608 12.57 8.80 -28.98
N PRO A 609 13.42 9.77 -29.35
CA PRO A 609 13.10 11.19 -29.21
C PRO A 609 11.80 11.55 -29.94
N TYR A 610 11.12 12.62 -29.50
CA TYR A 610 9.90 13.11 -30.18
C TYR A 610 10.16 13.42 -31.65
N SER A 611 11.33 13.99 -31.98
CA SER A 611 11.71 14.38 -33.34
C SER A 611 11.87 13.22 -34.30
N ASP A 612 12.19 12.03 -33.79
CA ASP A 612 12.63 10.90 -34.62
C ASP A 612 11.58 9.78 -34.67
N LEU A 613 10.39 10.03 -34.07
CA LEU A 613 9.36 9.02 -33.89
C LEU A 613 8.83 8.46 -35.22
N LEU A 614 8.62 9.32 -36.22
CA LEU A 614 8.08 8.89 -37.52
C LEU A 614 9.14 8.13 -38.32
N GLU A 615 10.37 8.63 -38.32
CA GLU A 615 11.56 8.02 -38.91
C GLU A 615 11.80 6.63 -38.31
N THR A 616 11.67 6.51 -36.98
CA THR A 616 11.77 5.23 -36.28
C THR A 616 10.67 4.25 -36.73
N LEU A 617 9.42 4.71 -36.87
CA LEU A 617 8.32 3.86 -37.35
C LEU A 617 8.50 3.43 -38.81
N GLU A 618 9.03 4.31 -39.66
CA GLU A 618 9.41 4.00 -41.04
C GLU A 618 10.55 2.99 -41.11
N TYR A 619 11.54 3.13 -40.24
CA TYR A 619 12.65 2.19 -40.15
C TYR A 619 12.18 0.79 -39.72
N ILE A 620 11.25 0.72 -38.78
CA ILE A 620 10.59 -0.53 -38.36
C ILE A 620 9.76 -1.13 -39.50
N ARG A 621 9.04 -0.30 -40.26
CA ARG A 621 8.28 -0.75 -41.44
C ARG A 621 9.17 -1.50 -42.41
N ASP A 622 10.31 -0.94 -42.78
CA ASP A 622 11.20 -1.52 -43.78
C ASP A 622 11.63 -2.94 -43.38
N TYR A 623 11.91 -3.13 -42.10
CA TYR A 623 12.17 -4.46 -41.55
C TYR A 623 10.99 -5.42 -41.73
N PHE A 624 9.77 -5.02 -41.33
CA PHE A 624 8.60 -5.90 -41.45
C PHE A 624 8.18 -6.16 -42.90
N HIS A 625 8.44 -5.23 -43.81
CA HIS A 625 8.19 -5.42 -45.23
C HIS A 625 9.11 -6.51 -45.81
N ILE A 626 10.40 -6.50 -45.43
CA ILE A 626 11.41 -7.46 -45.94
C ILE A 626 11.33 -8.79 -45.18
N GLU A 627 11.53 -8.76 -43.86
CA GLU A 627 11.66 -9.95 -43.03
C GLU A 627 10.31 -10.40 -42.44
N GLY A 628 9.39 -9.48 -42.13
CA GLY A 628 8.09 -9.84 -41.54
C GLY A 628 7.28 -10.82 -42.40
N PHE A 629 7.29 -10.65 -43.73
CA PHE A 629 6.64 -11.56 -44.68
C PHE A 629 7.22 -12.97 -44.63
N LYS A 630 8.55 -13.10 -44.57
CA LYS A 630 9.28 -14.37 -44.51
C LYS A 630 8.90 -15.20 -43.28
N TYR A 631 8.57 -14.56 -42.17
CA TYR A 631 8.16 -15.24 -40.93
C TYR A 631 6.65 -15.30 -40.72
N LYS A 632 5.84 -14.73 -41.62
CA LYS A 632 4.38 -14.57 -41.45
C LYS A 632 4.04 -13.96 -40.09
N ALA A 633 4.88 -13.03 -39.63
CA ALA A 633 4.71 -12.38 -38.33
C ALA A 633 3.48 -11.48 -38.39
N LYS A 634 2.60 -11.59 -37.40
CA LYS A 634 1.56 -10.58 -37.17
C LYS A 634 2.09 -9.61 -36.14
N TRP A 635 1.86 -8.32 -36.33
CA TRP A 635 2.42 -7.33 -35.43
C TRP A 635 1.55 -6.09 -35.40
N TYR A 636 1.65 -5.37 -34.30
CA TYR A 636 1.07 -4.04 -34.17
C TYR A 636 1.90 -3.23 -33.19
N TYR A 637 1.70 -1.92 -33.21
CA TYR A 637 2.39 -1.01 -32.30
C TYR A 637 1.40 -0.11 -31.58
N LEU A 638 1.90 0.50 -30.52
CA LEU A 638 1.27 1.61 -29.81
C LEU A 638 2.36 2.62 -29.48
N VAL A 639 1.97 3.89 -29.38
CA VAL A 639 2.88 4.97 -28.99
C VAL A 639 2.41 5.56 -27.68
N TYR A 640 3.32 5.63 -26.71
CA TYR A 640 3.09 6.26 -25.42
C TYR A 640 4.00 7.48 -25.30
N GLN A 641 3.40 8.60 -24.92
CA GLN A 641 4.12 9.87 -24.76
C GLN A 641 4.63 9.96 -23.32
N LYS A 642 5.94 10.07 -23.14
CA LYS A 642 6.55 10.44 -21.85
C LYS A 642 7.21 11.82 -21.97
N SER A 643 7.50 12.45 -20.83
CA SER A 643 7.92 13.86 -20.78
C SER A 643 9.20 14.21 -21.56
N THR A 644 10.06 13.23 -21.83
CA THR A 644 11.35 13.44 -22.52
C THR A 644 11.56 12.54 -23.74
N GLU A 645 10.85 11.41 -23.83
CA GLU A 645 11.01 10.39 -24.87
C GLU A 645 9.64 9.75 -25.20
N HIS A 646 9.52 9.17 -26.40
CA HIS A 646 8.37 8.38 -26.80
C HIS A 646 8.69 6.89 -26.66
N GLU A 647 7.70 6.12 -26.23
CA GLU A 647 7.79 4.67 -26.18
C GLU A 647 6.94 4.04 -27.29
N ILE A 648 7.59 3.38 -28.24
CA ILE A 648 6.93 2.51 -29.21
C ILE A 648 6.84 1.12 -28.60
N ARG A 649 5.62 0.71 -28.27
CA ARG A 649 5.30 -0.63 -27.75
C ARG A 649 5.00 -1.56 -28.92
N LEU A 650 6.02 -2.22 -29.42
CA LEU A 650 5.95 -3.13 -30.56
C LEU A 650 5.62 -4.55 -30.11
N ARG A 651 4.51 -5.10 -30.60
CA ARG A 651 4.02 -6.44 -30.26
C ARG A 651 4.02 -7.30 -31.51
N ILE A 652 4.63 -8.47 -31.43
CA ILE A 652 4.88 -9.34 -32.58
C ILE A 652 4.51 -10.77 -32.22
N TYR A 653 3.50 -11.31 -32.89
CA TYR A 653 3.10 -12.70 -32.79
C TYR A 653 3.88 -13.53 -33.79
N THR A 654 4.70 -14.46 -33.29
CA THR A 654 5.48 -15.38 -34.13
C THR A 654 5.43 -16.81 -33.56
N PRO A 655 4.57 -17.70 -34.10
CA PRO A 655 4.36 -19.04 -33.52
C PRO A 655 5.54 -19.99 -33.75
N LYS A 656 6.51 -19.65 -34.62
CA LYS A 656 7.71 -20.46 -34.91
C LYS A 656 8.93 -19.58 -35.14
N LYS A 657 10.14 -20.03 -34.77
CA LYS A 657 11.46 -19.38 -35.01
C LYS A 657 11.68 -18.02 -34.33
N THR A 658 11.09 -17.80 -33.15
CA THR A 658 11.17 -16.56 -32.34
C THR A 658 12.60 -16.02 -32.19
N SER A 659 13.60 -16.87 -31.92
CA SER A 659 14.97 -16.41 -31.66
C SER A 659 15.68 -15.84 -32.90
N LYS A 660 15.47 -16.41 -34.09
CA LYS A 660 16.10 -15.91 -35.33
C LYS A 660 15.50 -14.60 -35.77
N PHE A 661 14.17 -14.51 -35.71
CA PHE A 661 13.46 -13.28 -35.99
C PHE A 661 13.87 -12.19 -35.00
N LEU A 662 13.85 -12.48 -33.69
CA LEU A 662 14.25 -11.53 -32.66
C LEU A 662 15.70 -11.05 -32.87
N LEU A 663 16.65 -11.96 -33.10
CA LEU A 663 18.05 -11.59 -33.35
C LEU A 663 18.19 -10.67 -34.57
N SER A 664 17.48 -10.98 -35.66
CA SER A 664 17.51 -10.14 -36.86
C SER A 664 16.89 -8.77 -36.62
N LEU A 665 15.77 -8.70 -35.88
CA LEU A 665 15.12 -7.44 -35.54
C LEU A 665 16.00 -6.61 -34.60
N THR A 666 16.63 -7.21 -33.60
CA THR A 666 17.49 -6.48 -32.67
C THR A 666 18.74 -5.97 -33.37
N CYS A 667 19.36 -6.76 -34.26
CA CYS A 667 20.45 -6.26 -35.09
C CYS A 667 20.02 -5.10 -35.98
N HIS A 668 18.79 -5.12 -36.53
CA HIS A 668 18.24 -4.00 -37.29
C HIS A 668 18.09 -2.76 -36.40
N LEU A 669 17.48 -2.88 -35.22
CA LEU A 669 17.32 -1.76 -34.28
C LEU A 669 18.66 -1.18 -33.81
N ASP A 670 19.66 -2.04 -33.57
CA ASP A 670 20.97 -1.63 -33.07
C ASP A 670 21.79 -0.85 -34.12
N LEU A 671 21.50 -1.01 -35.42
CA LEU A 671 22.19 -0.26 -36.50
C LEU A 671 21.89 1.25 -36.45
N GLU A 672 20.71 1.63 -35.96
CA GLU A 672 20.29 3.04 -35.79
C GLU A 672 20.33 3.47 -34.32
N GLU A 673 21.03 2.70 -33.47
CA GLU A 673 21.17 2.98 -32.03
C GLU A 673 19.83 3.14 -31.28
N ILE A 674 18.75 2.51 -31.78
CA ILE A 674 17.43 2.59 -31.16
C ILE A 674 17.44 1.83 -29.85
N THR A 675 17.27 2.53 -28.72
CA THR A 675 17.23 1.88 -27.42
C THR A 675 15.97 1.03 -27.27
N TRP A 676 16.12 -0.24 -26.92
CA TRP A 676 14.99 -1.16 -26.77
C TRP A 676 15.12 -2.05 -25.54
N THR A 677 13.97 -2.48 -25.01
CA THR A 677 13.89 -3.48 -23.93
C THR A 677 12.81 -4.51 -24.23
N LYS A 678 13.02 -5.76 -23.80
CA LYS A 678 12.02 -6.82 -23.90
C LYS A 678 11.12 -6.82 -22.67
N ALA A 679 9.82 -6.90 -22.88
CA ALA A 679 8.81 -6.99 -21.83
C ALA A 679 7.90 -8.22 -22.02
N HIS A 680 7.11 -8.54 -21.00
CA HIS A 680 6.07 -9.57 -21.07
C HIS A 680 4.79 -8.98 -21.65
N TYR A 681 4.21 -9.64 -22.65
CA TYR A 681 2.92 -9.23 -23.19
C TYR A 681 1.77 -9.79 -22.36
N PHE A 682 0.89 -8.90 -21.92
CA PHE A 682 -0.31 -9.25 -21.14
C PHE A 682 -1.57 -8.80 -21.91
N PRO A 683 -2.33 -9.74 -22.50
CA PRO A 683 -3.56 -9.39 -23.20
C PRO A 683 -4.57 -8.65 -22.31
N GLU A 684 -5.32 -7.68 -22.86
CA GLU A 684 -6.34 -6.93 -22.11
C GLU A 684 -7.70 -7.67 -22.15
N THR A 685 -7.76 -8.84 -21.52
CA THR A 685 -8.91 -9.76 -21.62
C THR A 685 -10.23 -9.19 -21.09
N GLU A 686 -10.22 -8.25 -20.13
CA GLU A 686 -11.46 -7.58 -19.71
C GLU A 686 -11.97 -6.58 -20.74
N LYS A 687 -11.05 -5.90 -21.45
CA LYS A 687 -11.40 -4.91 -22.49
C LYS A 687 -11.86 -5.60 -23.78
N TYR A 688 -11.31 -6.78 -24.10
CA TYR A 688 -11.51 -7.48 -25.38
C TYR A 688 -11.98 -8.94 -25.27
N GLY A 689 -12.46 -9.39 -24.12
CA GLY A 689 -12.92 -10.77 -23.91
C GLY A 689 -11.79 -11.79 -23.71
N PHE A 690 -11.94 -12.68 -22.72
CA PHE A 690 -10.93 -13.67 -22.35
C PHE A 690 -10.64 -14.68 -23.47
N GLU A 691 -11.68 -15.16 -24.17
CA GLU A 691 -11.54 -16.14 -25.24
C GLU A 691 -11.33 -15.49 -26.63
N ASP A 692 -11.65 -14.20 -26.76
CA ASP A 692 -11.79 -13.52 -28.06
C ASP A 692 -10.82 -12.37 -28.29
N TYR A 693 -9.96 -12.01 -27.32
CA TYR A 693 -9.01 -10.89 -27.47
C TYR A 693 -8.14 -11.00 -28.73
N ALA A 694 -7.83 -12.23 -29.17
CA ALA A 694 -7.07 -12.50 -30.38
C ALA A 694 -7.76 -11.96 -31.66
N LYS A 695 -9.09 -11.85 -31.68
CA LYS A 695 -9.84 -11.18 -32.76
C LYS A 695 -9.54 -9.69 -32.77
N SER A 696 -9.48 -9.07 -31.59
CA SER A 696 -9.15 -7.65 -31.43
C SER A 696 -7.69 -7.37 -31.81
N GLU A 697 -6.76 -8.23 -31.43
CA GLU A 697 -5.36 -8.16 -31.88
C GLU A 697 -5.24 -8.29 -33.39
N LYS A 698 -6.04 -9.15 -34.03
CA LYS A 698 -6.09 -9.26 -35.49
C LYS A 698 -6.51 -7.94 -36.13
N LEU A 699 -7.45 -7.21 -35.53
CA LEU A 699 -7.83 -5.86 -35.98
C LEU A 699 -6.66 -4.89 -35.82
N PHE A 700 -5.96 -4.91 -34.68
CA PHE A 700 -4.80 -4.04 -34.44
C PHE A 700 -3.66 -4.29 -35.46
N CYS A 701 -3.46 -5.56 -35.84
CA CYS A 701 -2.52 -5.93 -36.90
C CYS A 701 -2.96 -5.38 -38.26
N LEU A 702 -4.24 -5.53 -38.64
CA LEU A 702 -4.76 -4.99 -39.90
C LEU A 702 -4.58 -3.48 -40.00
N GLU A 703 -4.78 -2.76 -38.90
CA GLU A 703 -4.58 -1.31 -38.82
C GLU A 703 -3.10 -0.93 -38.97
N SER A 704 -2.20 -1.64 -38.29
CA SER A 704 -0.76 -1.36 -38.34
C SER A 704 -0.17 -1.70 -39.72
N GLU A 705 -0.57 -2.84 -40.29
CA GLU A 705 -0.23 -3.24 -41.65
C GLU A 705 -0.72 -2.20 -42.66
N PHE A 706 -1.96 -1.73 -42.53
CA PHE A 706 -2.51 -0.70 -43.40
C PHE A 706 -1.67 0.58 -43.37
N LEU A 707 -1.33 1.09 -42.19
CA LEU A 707 -0.52 2.32 -42.05
C LEU A 707 0.87 2.18 -42.69
N PHE A 708 1.38 0.96 -42.78
CA PHE A 708 2.71 0.67 -43.31
C PHE A 708 2.70 0.25 -44.78
N ARG A 709 1.52 0.12 -45.41
CA ARG A 709 1.39 -0.11 -46.86
C ARG A 709 1.82 1.12 -47.65
N PHE A 710 2.33 0.87 -48.85
CA PHE A 710 2.74 1.90 -49.79
C PHE A 710 1.56 2.80 -50.16
N HIS A 711 1.78 4.12 -50.11
CA HIS A 711 0.85 5.12 -50.63
C HIS A 711 1.48 5.87 -51.81
N PRO A 712 0.79 5.99 -52.97
CA PRO A 712 1.36 6.62 -54.16
C PRO A 712 1.95 8.01 -53.92
N ASP A 713 1.26 8.84 -53.12
CA ASP A 713 1.63 10.24 -52.91
C ASP A 713 2.51 10.50 -51.67
N TYR A 714 2.55 9.56 -50.72
CA TYR A 714 3.10 9.81 -49.37
C TYR A 714 4.11 8.76 -48.92
N ASN A 715 4.56 7.88 -49.83
CA ASN A 715 5.36 6.70 -49.56
C ASN A 715 4.63 5.64 -48.70
N ILE A 716 4.06 6.01 -47.55
CA ILE A 716 3.22 5.14 -46.71
C ILE A 716 1.97 5.82 -46.17
N ASN A 717 0.96 5.01 -45.83
CA ASN A 717 -0.31 5.49 -45.30
C ASN A 717 -0.17 6.24 -43.95
N LEU A 718 0.87 5.96 -43.15
CA LEU A 718 1.14 6.68 -41.91
C LEU A 718 1.34 8.19 -42.14
N LEU A 719 1.95 8.55 -43.27
CA LEU A 719 2.26 9.93 -43.67
C LEU A 719 1.10 10.66 -44.37
N ILE A 720 -0.06 9.99 -44.55
CA ILE A 720 -1.27 10.67 -45.05
C ILE A 720 -1.57 11.88 -44.15
N PRO A 721 -1.92 13.05 -44.72
CA PRO A 721 -2.25 14.24 -43.94
C PRO A 721 -3.28 13.96 -42.85
N GLN A 722 -3.07 14.52 -41.66
CA GLN A 722 -3.91 14.25 -40.47
C GLN A 722 -5.41 14.43 -40.76
N GLN A 723 -5.78 15.45 -41.53
CA GLN A 723 -7.17 15.73 -41.90
C GLN A 723 -7.79 14.61 -42.77
N GLN A 724 -7.01 14.04 -43.69
CA GLN A 724 -7.47 12.92 -44.52
C GLN A 724 -7.62 11.65 -43.68
N LYS A 725 -6.68 11.38 -42.77
CA LYS A 725 -6.80 10.28 -41.78
C LYS A 725 -8.04 10.43 -40.91
N LEU A 726 -8.30 11.64 -40.39
CA LEU A 726 -9.51 11.92 -39.60
C LEU A 726 -10.79 11.71 -40.40
N ASN A 727 -10.82 12.15 -41.67
CA ASN A 727 -11.98 11.95 -42.54
C ASN A 727 -12.22 10.45 -42.80
N PHE A 728 -11.15 9.69 -43.08
CA PHE A 728 -11.21 8.24 -43.22
C PHE A 728 -11.76 7.57 -41.96
N LEU A 729 -11.17 7.83 -40.79
CA LEU A 729 -11.64 7.23 -39.53
C LEU A 729 -13.09 7.61 -39.22
N THR A 730 -13.48 8.86 -39.46
CA THR A 730 -14.85 9.32 -39.25
C THR A 730 -15.82 8.54 -40.13
N GLY A 731 -15.51 8.37 -41.42
CA GLY A 731 -16.34 7.60 -42.35
C GLY A 731 -16.40 6.11 -42.01
N LEU A 732 -15.26 5.50 -41.71
CA LEU A 732 -15.17 4.09 -41.30
C LEU A 732 -16.04 3.81 -40.08
N TRP A 733 -15.92 4.64 -39.03
CA TRP A 733 -16.64 4.43 -37.79
C TRP A 733 -18.14 4.73 -37.91
N ILE A 734 -18.55 5.72 -38.71
CA ILE A 734 -19.97 5.90 -39.05
C ILE A 734 -20.49 4.64 -39.75
N TRP A 735 -19.78 4.13 -40.75
CA TRP A 735 -20.19 2.94 -41.47
C TRP A 735 -20.30 1.71 -40.57
N ILE A 736 -19.34 1.49 -39.66
CA ILE A 736 -19.40 0.41 -38.66
C ILE A 736 -20.62 0.59 -37.74
N ILE A 737 -20.82 1.79 -37.18
CA ILE A 737 -21.92 2.07 -36.24
C ILE A 737 -23.29 1.81 -36.89
N TYR A 738 -23.49 2.23 -38.14
CA TYR A 738 -24.72 1.94 -38.88
C TYR A 738 -24.85 0.45 -39.25
N SER A 739 -23.75 -0.18 -39.66
CA SER A 739 -23.73 -1.61 -40.00
C SER A 739 -24.00 -2.53 -38.80
N LEU A 740 -23.85 -2.02 -37.58
CA LEU A 740 -24.15 -2.73 -36.33
C LEU A 740 -25.52 -2.34 -35.73
N ASP A 741 -26.27 -1.44 -36.38
CA ASP A 741 -27.52 -0.89 -35.89
C ASP A 741 -27.38 -0.23 -34.50
N LYS A 742 -26.31 0.56 -34.31
CA LYS A 742 -25.97 1.23 -33.03
C LYS A 742 -26.01 2.76 -33.09
N ALA A 743 -26.46 3.35 -34.20
CA ALA A 743 -26.37 4.79 -34.46
C ALA A 743 -26.99 5.65 -33.35
N GLU A 744 -28.16 5.26 -32.84
CA GLU A 744 -28.87 5.98 -31.79
C GLU A 744 -28.08 6.02 -30.47
N ILE A 745 -27.57 4.86 -30.04
CA ILE A 745 -26.83 4.70 -28.79
C ILE A 745 -25.53 5.52 -28.83
N PHE A 746 -24.79 5.46 -29.94
CA PHE A 746 -23.54 6.22 -30.08
C PHE A 746 -23.76 7.71 -30.26
N PHE A 747 -24.86 8.14 -30.91
CA PHE A 747 -25.18 9.56 -31.02
C PHE A 747 -25.34 10.20 -29.63
N GLU A 748 -26.16 9.61 -28.76
CA GLU A 748 -26.36 10.15 -27.41
C GLU A 748 -25.09 10.06 -26.56
N TYR A 749 -24.29 9.00 -26.74
CA TYR A 749 -23.02 8.86 -26.04
C TYR A 749 -21.98 9.93 -26.44
N PHE A 750 -21.72 10.12 -27.73
CA PHE A 750 -20.78 11.16 -28.18
C PHE A 750 -21.29 12.57 -27.89
N LYS A 751 -22.60 12.80 -27.96
CA LYS A 751 -23.24 14.05 -27.53
C LYS A 751 -22.95 14.34 -26.05
N TRP A 752 -23.05 13.33 -25.19
CA TRP A 752 -22.70 13.46 -23.78
C TRP A 752 -21.20 13.73 -23.59
N LEU A 753 -20.31 12.97 -24.24
CA LEU A 753 -18.86 13.19 -24.19
C LEU A 753 -18.46 14.60 -24.62
N CYS A 754 -19.00 15.10 -25.73
CA CYS A 754 -18.72 16.46 -26.22
C CYS A 754 -19.29 17.55 -25.29
N LYS A 755 -20.34 17.26 -24.51
CA LYS A 755 -20.90 18.22 -23.54
C LYS A 755 -20.08 18.30 -22.26
N GLU A 756 -19.53 17.18 -21.79
CA GLU A 756 -18.68 17.16 -20.59
C GLU A 756 -17.34 17.86 -20.83
N GLN A 757 -16.81 17.73 -22.04
CA GLN A 757 -15.58 18.39 -22.46
C GLN A 757 -15.81 19.87 -22.79
N LYS A 758 -16.10 20.69 -21.79
CA LYS A 758 -16.22 22.17 -21.92
C LYS A 758 -14.84 22.84 -22.06
N ASN A 759 -14.04 22.41 -23.04
CA ASN A 759 -12.67 22.90 -23.22
C ASN A 759 -12.54 23.79 -24.46
N GLN A 760 -11.50 24.64 -24.49
CA GLN A 760 -11.18 25.54 -25.61
C GLN A 760 -11.11 24.81 -26.96
N LEU A 761 -10.70 23.54 -26.96
CA LEU A 761 -10.61 22.67 -28.14
C LEU A 761 -11.93 22.50 -28.91
N THR A 762 -13.10 22.55 -28.24
CA THR A 762 -14.39 22.36 -28.94
C THR A 762 -14.67 23.47 -29.94
N SER A 763 -14.24 24.70 -29.65
CA SER A 763 -14.37 25.83 -30.57
C SER A 763 -13.47 25.65 -31.79
N GLU A 764 -12.24 25.15 -31.58
CA GLU A 764 -11.30 24.84 -32.66
C GLU A 764 -11.80 23.69 -33.54
N PHE A 765 -12.32 22.62 -32.93
CA PHE A 765 -12.93 21.51 -33.67
C PHE A 765 -14.13 21.97 -34.48
N LYS A 766 -14.98 22.85 -33.92
CA LYS A 766 -16.11 23.43 -34.63
C LYS A 766 -15.67 24.27 -35.83
N PHE A 767 -14.59 25.04 -35.69
CA PHE A 767 -14.04 25.86 -36.78
C PHE A 767 -13.46 25.01 -37.91
N ARG A 768 -12.75 23.91 -37.59
CA ARG A 768 -12.14 23.00 -38.58
C ARG A 768 -13.10 21.93 -39.13
N PHE A 769 -14.32 21.83 -38.59
CA PHE A 769 -15.26 20.79 -38.95
C PHE A 769 -15.91 21.06 -40.30
N SER A 770 -15.86 20.05 -41.17
CA SER A 770 -16.63 19.96 -42.41
C SER A 770 -17.31 18.61 -42.46
N TYR A 771 -18.55 18.58 -42.99
CA TYR A 771 -19.23 17.31 -43.22
C TYR A 771 -18.50 16.47 -44.27
N LEU A 772 -18.52 15.14 -44.09
CA LEU A 772 -17.98 14.19 -45.06
C LEU A 772 -18.88 14.15 -46.30
N ASN A 773 -18.29 14.54 -47.44
CA ASN A 773 -18.94 14.46 -48.75
C ASN A 773 -18.68 13.10 -49.43
N ASN A 774 -17.53 12.49 -49.17
CA ASN A 774 -17.14 11.18 -49.68
C ASN A 774 -16.39 10.38 -48.62
N TYR A 775 -16.33 9.06 -48.83
CA TYR A 775 -15.49 8.14 -48.07
C TYR A 775 -14.46 7.52 -49.01
N SER A 776 -13.18 7.66 -48.66
CA SER A 776 -12.07 6.98 -49.33
C SER A 776 -11.49 5.98 -48.35
N SER A 777 -11.51 4.69 -48.69
CA SER A 777 -10.93 3.65 -47.83
C SER A 777 -9.40 3.62 -47.90
N PHE A 778 -8.79 4.29 -48.88
CA PHE A 778 -7.34 4.24 -49.15
C PHE A 778 -6.79 2.80 -49.29
N GLY A 779 -7.64 1.84 -49.70
CA GLY A 779 -7.27 0.43 -49.77
C GLY A 779 -7.34 -0.33 -48.44
N PHE A 780 -7.96 0.24 -47.41
CA PHE A 780 -8.27 -0.47 -46.17
C PHE A 780 -9.32 -1.57 -46.40
N GLU A 781 -9.16 -2.71 -45.72
CA GLU A 781 -10.05 -3.87 -45.86
C GLU A 781 -11.31 -3.73 -44.97
N ASP A 782 -12.11 -2.68 -45.20
CA ASP A 782 -13.27 -2.28 -44.38
C ASP A 782 -14.19 -3.46 -44.02
N ARG A 783 -14.57 -4.25 -45.03
CA ARG A 783 -15.50 -5.40 -44.88
C ARG A 783 -14.94 -6.47 -43.97
N LYS A 784 -13.68 -6.85 -44.17
CA LYS A 784 -12.99 -7.83 -43.33
C LYS A 784 -12.84 -7.31 -41.91
N TYR A 785 -12.56 -6.02 -41.74
CA TYR A 785 -12.49 -5.37 -40.43
C TYR A 785 -13.84 -5.50 -39.69
N LEU A 786 -14.94 -5.13 -40.36
CA LEU A 786 -16.29 -5.27 -39.82
C LEU A 786 -16.70 -6.73 -39.56
N GLU A 787 -16.32 -7.67 -40.42
CA GLU A 787 -16.61 -9.11 -40.22
C GLU A 787 -15.92 -9.65 -38.97
N ILE A 788 -14.65 -9.30 -38.75
CA ILE A 788 -13.92 -9.68 -37.55
C ILE A 788 -14.56 -9.04 -36.32
N LEU A 789 -14.91 -7.75 -36.37
CA LEU A 789 -15.66 -7.08 -35.30
C LEU A 789 -16.98 -7.80 -35.00
N ARG A 790 -17.83 -8.04 -36.01
CA ARG A 790 -19.12 -8.75 -35.87
C ARG A 790 -18.98 -10.15 -35.28
N SER A 791 -17.85 -10.82 -35.54
CA SER A 791 -17.58 -12.13 -34.96
C SER A 791 -17.26 -12.08 -33.46
N HIS A 792 -17.07 -10.90 -32.88
CA HIS A 792 -16.72 -10.71 -31.47
C HIS A 792 -17.99 -10.65 -30.59
N PRO A 793 -18.12 -11.48 -29.54
CA PRO A 793 -19.34 -11.53 -28.71
C PRO A 793 -19.70 -10.20 -28.04
N PHE A 794 -18.70 -9.40 -27.65
CA PHE A 794 -18.93 -8.11 -27.00
C PHE A 794 -19.72 -7.11 -27.87
N ILE A 795 -19.70 -7.24 -29.19
CA ILE A 795 -20.52 -6.39 -30.07
C ILE A 795 -22.02 -6.54 -29.80
N TRP A 796 -22.43 -7.73 -29.39
CA TRP A 796 -23.84 -8.10 -29.27
C TRP A 796 -24.38 -8.04 -27.83
N ASN A 797 -23.55 -7.68 -26.85
CA ASN A 797 -23.95 -7.59 -25.44
C ASN A 797 -23.83 -6.15 -24.89
N SER A 798 -23.98 -6.00 -23.58
CA SER A 798 -23.91 -4.71 -22.88
C SER A 798 -22.54 -4.03 -22.95
N TYR A 799 -21.46 -4.76 -23.25
CA TYR A 799 -20.10 -4.24 -23.39
C TYR A 799 -19.83 -3.59 -24.74
N SER A 800 -20.71 -3.75 -25.73
CA SER A 800 -20.57 -3.27 -27.12
C SER A 800 -20.08 -1.82 -27.21
N LYS A 801 -20.65 -0.93 -26.41
CA LYS A 801 -20.26 0.49 -26.37
C LYS A 801 -18.80 0.67 -25.95
N THR A 802 -18.42 0.15 -24.78
CA THR A 802 -17.06 0.27 -24.24
C THR A 802 -16.05 -0.44 -25.14
N PHE A 803 -16.40 -1.61 -25.67
CA PHE A 803 -15.58 -2.38 -26.59
C PHE A 803 -15.24 -1.60 -27.87
N LEU A 804 -16.23 -1.02 -28.53
CA LEU A 804 -16.02 -0.21 -29.75
C LEU A 804 -15.22 1.07 -29.44
N MET A 805 -15.44 1.69 -28.28
CA MET A 805 -14.66 2.85 -27.85
C MET A 805 -13.19 2.49 -27.60
N ASN A 806 -12.90 1.34 -27.01
CA ASN A 806 -11.53 0.84 -26.86
C ASN A 806 -10.87 0.62 -28.24
N HIS A 807 -11.59 0.06 -29.20
CA HIS A 807 -11.08 -0.08 -30.57
C HIS A 807 -10.81 1.27 -31.25
N MET A 808 -11.72 2.24 -31.12
CA MET A 808 -11.51 3.61 -31.61
C MET A 808 -10.25 4.24 -30.99
N HIS A 809 -10.11 4.15 -29.67
CA HIS A 809 -8.97 4.67 -28.93
C HIS A 809 -7.65 4.09 -29.45
N MET A 810 -7.58 2.77 -29.58
CA MET A 810 -6.38 2.07 -30.03
C MET A 810 -6.06 2.38 -31.50
N MET A 811 -7.08 2.50 -32.36
CA MET A 811 -6.90 2.89 -33.75
C MET A 811 -6.37 4.32 -33.87
N VAL A 812 -6.91 5.27 -33.11
CA VAL A 812 -6.41 6.65 -33.08
C VAL A 812 -4.96 6.72 -32.60
N ASN A 813 -4.59 5.94 -31.57
CA ASN A 813 -3.21 5.88 -31.07
C ASN A 813 -2.21 5.50 -32.18
N ARG A 814 -2.54 4.52 -33.03
CA ARG A 814 -1.72 4.12 -34.17
C ARG A 814 -1.71 5.16 -35.29
N PHE A 815 -2.88 5.72 -35.62
CA PHE A 815 -3.00 6.66 -36.74
C PHE A 815 -2.35 8.03 -36.44
N PHE A 816 -2.27 8.44 -35.17
CA PHE A 816 -1.79 9.75 -34.73
C PHE A 816 -0.79 9.65 -33.56
N PRO A 817 0.46 9.23 -33.82
CA PRO A 817 1.43 8.93 -32.77
C PRO A 817 1.88 10.15 -31.93
N LEU A 818 1.84 11.37 -32.49
CA LEU A 818 2.30 12.60 -31.81
C LEU A 818 1.20 13.33 -31.02
N ASP A 819 -0.08 13.07 -31.27
CA ASP A 819 -1.20 13.82 -30.66
C ASP A 819 -2.48 12.98 -30.55
N ALA A 820 -2.34 11.70 -30.21
CA ALA A 820 -3.44 10.72 -30.21
C ALA A 820 -4.67 11.23 -29.44
N ARG A 821 -4.46 11.84 -28.27
CA ARG A 821 -5.56 12.33 -27.43
C ARG A 821 -6.34 13.47 -28.11
N VAL A 822 -5.66 14.44 -28.71
CA VAL A 822 -6.33 15.57 -29.39
C VAL A 822 -7.16 15.05 -30.57
N HIS A 823 -6.60 14.14 -31.37
CA HIS A 823 -7.26 13.55 -32.53
C HIS A 823 -8.42 12.63 -32.14
N GLU A 824 -8.33 11.95 -31.00
CA GLU A 824 -9.42 11.14 -30.45
C GLU A 824 -10.63 12.02 -30.12
N LEU A 825 -10.41 13.14 -29.44
CA LEU A 825 -11.47 14.09 -29.11
C LEU A 825 -12.09 14.71 -30.36
N GLU A 826 -11.27 15.04 -31.36
CA GLU A 826 -11.75 15.56 -32.64
C GLU A 826 -12.57 14.51 -33.41
N LEU A 827 -12.13 13.24 -33.42
CA LEU A 827 -12.87 12.14 -34.03
C LEU A 827 -14.24 11.96 -33.37
N TRP A 828 -14.31 11.98 -32.03
CA TRP A 828 -15.58 11.90 -31.30
C TRP A 828 -16.53 13.04 -31.68
N TYR A 829 -16.01 14.27 -31.75
CA TYR A 829 -16.78 15.42 -32.19
C TYR A 829 -17.29 15.26 -33.63
N ARG A 830 -16.45 14.81 -34.56
CA ARG A 830 -16.82 14.57 -35.96
C ARG A 830 -17.91 13.51 -36.09
N ILE A 831 -17.77 12.36 -35.41
CA ILE A 831 -18.79 11.30 -35.39
C ILE A 831 -20.11 11.83 -34.83
N TYR A 832 -20.09 12.57 -33.71
CA TYR A 832 -21.29 13.21 -33.16
C TYR A 832 -22.02 14.09 -34.18
N ARG A 833 -21.28 14.99 -34.85
CA ARG A 833 -21.86 15.91 -35.84
C ARG A 833 -22.44 15.17 -37.05
N GLU A 834 -21.76 14.14 -37.52
CA GLU A 834 -22.17 13.32 -38.66
C GLU A 834 -23.41 12.46 -38.37
N LEU A 835 -23.45 11.81 -37.20
CA LEU A 835 -24.64 11.09 -36.73
C LEU A 835 -25.81 12.05 -36.54
N GLY A 836 -25.57 13.24 -35.98
CA GLY A 836 -26.57 14.29 -35.80
C GLY A 836 -27.14 14.80 -37.12
N LYS A 837 -26.30 15.01 -38.14
CA LYS A 837 -26.75 15.40 -39.48
C LYS A 837 -27.68 14.35 -40.09
N ARG A 838 -27.38 13.06 -39.94
CA ARG A 838 -28.23 12.00 -40.48
C ARG A 838 -29.52 11.81 -39.69
N ARG A 839 -29.49 12.08 -38.39
CA ARG A 839 -30.67 11.99 -37.51
C ARG A 839 -31.65 13.14 -37.68
N TYR A 840 -31.14 14.37 -37.75
CA TYR A 840 -31.97 15.60 -37.73
C TYR A 840 -31.94 16.38 -39.04
N GLY A 841 -31.03 16.06 -39.96
CA GLY A 841 -31.03 16.60 -41.31
C GLY A 841 -32.36 16.24 -41.95
N SER A 842 -33.23 17.23 -42.05
CA SER A 842 -34.60 17.04 -42.47
C SER A 842 -34.63 16.28 -43.80
N SER A 843 -35.55 15.33 -43.90
CA SER A 843 -36.05 14.70 -45.13
C SER A 843 -36.66 15.74 -46.09
N ARG A 844 -35.96 16.84 -46.37
CA ARG A 844 -36.30 17.79 -47.41
C ARG A 844 -35.77 17.19 -48.72
N SER A 845 -36.72 16.58 -49.41
CA SER A 845 -36.72 16.12 -50.81
C SER A 845 -35.72 15.02 -51.18
N GLY A 846 -36.18 13.77 -51.25
CA GLY A 846 -35.90 12.79 -52.32
C GLY A 846 -34.47 12.54 -52.85
N ILE A 847 -33.42 13.06 -52.24
CA ILE A 847 -32.02 13.02 -52.71
C ILE A 847 -31.13 12.29 -51.68
N LEU A 848 -31.71 11.49 -50.79
CA LEU A 848 -30.98 10.43 -50.09
C LEU A 848 -31.13 9.08 -50.80
N GLU A 849 -31.73 9.06 -51.99
CA GLU A 849 -31.81 7.85 -52.82
C GLU A 849 -30.68 7.89 -53.87
N ASN A 850 -29.69 7.00 -53.67
CA ASN A 850 -28.53 6.65 -54.53
C ASN A 850 -27.19 7.41 -54.40
N GLU A 851 -27.10 8.63 -53.87
CA GLU A 851 -25.79 9.36 -53.77
C GLU A 851 -25.14 9.36 -52.38
N ASP A 852 -25.79 8.89 -51.31
CA ASP A 852 -25.12 8.78 -50.01
C ASP A 852 -24.11 7.62 -50.05
N TRP A 853 -22.82 7.96 -49.93
CA TRP A 853 -21.71 7.00 -49.88
C TRP A 853 -21.96 5.88 -48.86
N LEU A 854 -22.68 6.19 -47.78
CA LEU A 854 -23.02 5.22 -46.74
C LEU A 854 -24.00 4.15 -47.24
N ILE A 855 -25.01 4.53 -48.04
CA ILE A 855 -25.99 3.59 -48.61
C ILE A 855 -25.28 2.67 -49.61
N GLN A 856 -24.38 3.22 -50.43
CA GLN A 856 -23.57 2.44 -51.37
C GLN A 856 -22.66 1.41 -50.65
N MET A 857 -22.18 1.74 -49.45
CA MET A 857 -21.36 0.82 -48.64
C MET A 857 -22.16 -0.23 -47.87
N ILE A 858 -23.38 0.10 -47.41
CA ILE A 858 -24.23 -0.81 -46.63
C ILE A 858 -24.92 -1.84 -47.54
N GLN A 859 -25.28 -1.48 -48.78
CA GLN A 859 -25.91 -2.43 -49.67
C GLN A 859 -24.96 -3.59 -50.02
N PRO A 860 -25.41 -4.86 -49.90
CA PRO A 860 -24.60 -6.00 -50.30
C PRO A 860 -24.28 -5.88 -51.78
N ASN A 861 -22.99 -6.00 -52.13
CA ASN A 861 -22.58 -5.96 -53.54
C ASN A 861 -23.39 -7.02 -54.32
N PRO A 862 -24.28 -6.64 -55.25
CA PRO A 862 -25.21 -7.56 -55.90
C PRO A 862 -24.50 -8.67 -56.69
N GLN A 863 -23.21 -8.50 -57.05
CA GLN A 863 -22.40 -9.56 -57.64
C GLN A 863 -22.05 -10.69 -56.65
N ILE A 864 -21.88 -10.39 -55.36
CA ILE A 864 -21.59 -11.39 -54.33
C ILE A 864 -22.86 -12.16 -53.98
N THR A 865 -24.01 -11.48 -53.93
CA THR A 865 -25.31 -12.13 -53.69
C THR A 865 -25.67 -13.11 -54.81
N ARG A 866 -25.37 -12.76 -56.07
CA ARG A 866 -25.53 -13.68 -57.22
C ARG A 866 -24.55 -14.86 -57.19
N HIS A 867 -23.33 -14.67 -56.69
CA HIS A 867 -22.35 -15.75 -56.61
C HIS A 867 -22.65 -16.73 -55.46
N ILE A 868 -23.16 -16.24 -54.33
CA ILE A 868 -23.64 -17.09 -53.23
C ILE A 868 -24.92 -17.84 -53.65
N GLN A 869 -25.82 -17.21 -54.40
CA GLN A 869 -27.00 -17.88 -54.98
C GLN A 869 -26.70 -18.82 -56.15
N SER A 870 -25.48 -18.82 -56.71
CA SER A 870 -25.05 -19.79 -57.73
C SER A 870 -24.25 -20.96 -57.16
N VAL A 871 -23.84 -20.86 -55.89
CA VAL A 871 -23.05 -21.89 -55.17
C VAL A 871 -23.92 -22.65 -54.15
N ILE A 872 -25.03 -22.05 -53.70
CA ILE A 872 -26.19 -22.73 -53.10
C ILE A 872 -27.07 -23.23 -54.24
#